data_AF-A0A7C5QQ85-F1
#
_entry.id   AF-A0A7C5QQ85-F1
#
_cell.length_a   1.000
_cell.length_b   1.000
_cell.length_c   1.000
_cell.angle_alpha   90.00
_cell.angle_beta   90.00
_cell.angle_gamma   90.00
#
_symmetry.space_group_name_H-M   'P 1'
#
loop_
_entity.id
_entity.type
_entity.pdbx_description
1 polymer ?
#
loop_
_entity_poly.entity_id
_entity_poly.type
_entity_poly.pdbx_seq_one_letter_code
_entity_poly.pdbx_strand_id
1 'polypeptide(L)'
;MNLKMKVKTCFLFCLLSLFILTSGKVFSATGGPDDFGYTYADSEESGVTYEWIDISTMTPVTLNMGDDDESTAIAIGFPFQFYGTTYEYLYVHANGFVKFDAEVYDYYMGDQCPLPSKDDVNGMIAFFYRDNNPAEAVSGDIKYAVDTTSTPARFILEFDNIAACCSPWGGSGQADGPNPVSVQLVLYSNNEIQVNVKDPGPHQGADTTIGLEAPDAIAGINYRGCLINGSVLPETAIRFSPPTSGTPVIPRNVKKWGRPGDTLTYDFTVFNLEPTSVTINISESTSAWSPTLSTNTLSLNSGASSPFTLQVTIPSSAPEGGSDVSTLTFTPSSGTPVVVRAIALVQYAWTEDFWQQLPDVPMSLEMPAAATLGNYVYVIGGTRQDEISPDIFYHETAVHRYDVTTNRWESSKDGTIAELPEGRSGHGACGMNGKIYVMGGYGETGGEVQMAWDLFIYDEVTNTWTTGNPMPSARVEFAAVCDPDNSRVYAIGGIINKTDTSLQNAELTNDMVIYNVTTGAWTPGTPMNYYRYDLVAGLLDGETIIVAGNAYDMPDARKTEAYSITDDAWTILDDLTVVRATAAGGIMNSDVFCVAGGFNLVAAYGREDTFECFNGSYWIPQHSLLKVPRNNMASATLNGQIYAIAGDKVDSSGPQPTLVISNAFERYPHSPIPDGVVEEPVEAVADAPTDAEVEDMPAEVRPDAVSDIPTHEDVVQDVTGDEVEEGKEEEGGCSCSIAI
;
A
#
# COMPACT_ATOMS: atom_id res chain seq x y z
N MET A 1 22.06 62.39 23.29
CA MET A 1 23.24 61.51 23.45
C MET A 1 22.70 60.09 23.59
N ASN A 2 23.11 59.20 22.67
CA ASN A 2 22.78 57.78 22.56
C ASN A 2 21.32 57.38 22.24
N LEU A 3 20.91 57.75 21.03
CA LEU A 3 19.95 57.01 20.21
C LEU A 3 20.78 56.20 19.19
N LYS A 4 21.13 54.94 19.50
CA LYS A 4 21.69 53.94 18.56
C LYS A 4 21.94 52.61 19.28
N MET A 5 20.93 51.75 19.30
CA MET A 5 21.06 50.29 19.17
C MET A 5 19.66 49.68 19.36
N LYS A 6 19.33 48.72 18.49
CA LYS A 6 18.02 48.01 18.37
C LYS A 6 16.97 48.64 17.44
N VAL A 7 17.36 49.03 16.22
CA VAL A 7 16.50 48.85 15.03
C VAL A 7 17.43 48.54 13.85
N LYS A 8 17.96 47.33 13.78
CA LYS A 8 18.69 46.83 12.59
C LYS A 8 18.48 45.34 12.34
N THR A 9 17.33 44.81 12.75
CA THR A 9 16.93 43.40 12.51
C THR A 9 15.57 43.26 11.80
N CYS A 10 14.91 44.36 11.43
CA CYS A 10 13.65 44.34 10.66
C CYS A 10 13.80 44.73 9.18
N PHE A 11 15.02 44.82 8.65
CA PHE A 11 15.26 45.16 7.23
C PHE A 11 15.95 44.06 6.41
N LEU A 12 16.12 42.86 7.00
CA LEU A 12 16.67 41.69 6.30
C LEU A 12 15.63 40.57 6.10
N PHE A 13 14.39 40.73 6.58
CA PHE A 13 13.30 39.76 6.40
C PHE A 13 12.23 40.18 5.36
N CYS A 14 12.35 41.37 4.76
CA CYS A 14 11.47 41.84 3.67
C CYS A 14 12.12 41.80 2.28
N LEU A 15 13.30 41.19 2.14
CA LEU A 15 13.96 40.94 0.85
C LEU A 15 14.22 39.45 0.60
N LEU A 16 13.68 38.57 1.44
CA LEU A 16 13.68 37.11 1.26
C LEU A 16 12.26 36.52 1.15
N SER A 17 11.26 37.37 1.00
CA SER A 17 9.84 37.03 0.84
C SER A 17 9.29 37.49 -0.52
N LEU A 18 10.19 37.76 -1.48
CA LEU A 18 9.87 38.05 -2.87
C LEU A 18 10.69 37.14 -3.80
N PHE A 19 10.78 35.84 -3.46
CA PHE A 19 11.25 34.75 -4.34
C PHE A 19 10.82 33.39 -3.75
N ILE A 20 9.54 33.23 -3.38
CA ILE A 20 8.89 31.91 -3.28
C ILE A 20 7.48 32.08 -3.83
N LEU A 21 7.42 32.21 -5.15
CA LEU A 21 6.22 32.03 -5.96
C LEU A 21 6.76 31.32 -7.21
N THR A 22 7.02 30.02 -7.06
CA THR A 22 7.28 29.00 -8.10
C THR A 22 7.85 27.74 -7.44
N SER A 23 6.98 26.83 -7.01
CA SER A 23 7.24 25.38 -6.98
C SER A 23 5.94 24.68 -6.62
N GLY A 24 4.91 24.84 -7.46
CA GLY A 24 3.58 24.27 -7.25
C GLY A 24 3.42 22.88 -7.87
N LYS A 25 4.46 22.05 -7.83
CA LYS A 25 4.49 20.72 -8.43
C LYS A 25 5.13 19.73 -7.46
N VAL A 26 4.56 18.54 -7.35
CA VAL A 26 4.95 17.50 -6.37
C VAL A 26 5.52 16.24 -7.06
N PHE A 27 5.59 16.23 -8.39
CA PHE A 27 6.14 15.11 -9.16
C PHE A 27 7.66 15.24 -9.34
N SER A 28 8.36 14.10 -9.39
CA SER A 28 9.76 14.06 -9.83
C SER A 28 9.83 14.46 -11.30
N ALA A 29 10.69 15.43 -11.63
CA ALA A 29 10.90 15.91 -13.00
C ALA A 29 11.48 14.83 -13.92
N THR A 30 11.99 13.72 -13.37
CA THR A 30 12.45 12.53 -14.10
C THR A 30 11.92 11.24 -13.47
N GLY A 31 11.85 10.16 -14.25
CA GLY A 31 11.52 8.83 -13.74
C GLY A 31 11.80 7.70 -14.71
N GLY A 32 11.58 6.48 -14.21
CA GLY A 32 12.01 5.23 -14.86
C GLY A 32 13.48 4.86 -14.58
N PRO A 33 14.06 3.92 -15.34
CA PRO A 33 13.43 3.16 -16.40
C PRO A 33 12.33 2.22 -15.87
N ASP A 34 11.29 1.98 -16.66
CA ASP A 34 10.38 0.86 -16.40
C ASP A 34 11.01 -0.50 -16.73
N ASP A 35 10.22 -1.56 -16.54
CA ASP A 35 10.53 -2.92 -16.94
C ASP A 35 10.58 -3.11 -18.46
N PHE A 36 10.57 -2.04 -19.27
CA PHE A 36 11.01 -2.02 -20.67
C PHE A 36 12.28 -1.20 -20.93
N GLY A 37 12.59 -0.23 -20.07
CA GLY A 37 13.66 0.73 -20.29
C GLY A 37 13.20 2.13 -20.67
N TYR A 38 11.89 2.39 -20.75
CA TYR A 38 11.39 3.75 -20.96
C TYR A 38 11.66 4.60 -19.73
N THR A 39 12.20 5.78 -19.95
CA THR A 39 12.35 6.83 -18.93
C THR A 39 11.49 8.02 -19.31
N TYR A 40 11.12 8.87 -18.35
CA TYR A 40 10.56 10.18 -18.66
C TYR A 40 11.39 11.31 -18.06
N ALA A 41 11.29 12.47 -18.68
CA ALA A 41 11.72 13.76 -18.14
C ALA A 41 10.68 14.83 -18.51
N ASP A 42 10.43 15.79 -17.64
CA ASP A 42 9.54 16.91 -17.92
C ASP A 42 10.30 18.21 -18.23
N SER A 43 9.56 19.26 -18.55
CA SER A 43 10.08 20.58 -18.94
C SER A 43 10.86 21.35 -17.86
N GLU A 44 10.98 20.83 -16.63
CA GLU A 44 11.91 21.35 -15.64
C GLU A 44 13.36 20.89 -15.91
N GLU A 45 13.52 19.78 -16.62
CA GLU A 45 14.83 19.24 -16.99
C GLU A 45 15.40 19.88 -18.24
N SER A 46 16.74 20.04 -18.25
CA SER A 46 17.43 20.58 -19.42
C SER A 46 17.27 19.64 -20.62
N GLY A 47 16.60 20.11 -21.68
CA GLY A 47 16.45 19.37 -22.94
C GLY A 47 15.01 18.94 -23.26
N VAL A 48 14.08 19.09 -22.32
CA VAL A 48 12.64 18.99 -22.57
C VAL A 48 12.07 20.41 -22.60
N THR A 49 11.29 20.73 -23.62
CA THR A 49 10.74 22.08 -23.78
C THR A 49 9.29 21.96 -24.17
N TYR A 50 8.45 22.69 -23.44
CA TYR A 50 7.07 22.88 -23.83
C TYR A 50 6.98 23.74 -25.08
N GLU A 51 6.38 23.18 -26.12
CA GLU A 51 6.05 23.85 -27.36
C GLU A 51 4.74 23.25 -27.88
N TRP A 52 3.68 24.07 -27.94
CA TRP A 52 2.45 23.67 -28.60
C TRP A 52 2.64 23.70 -30.12
N ILE A 53 2.57 22.54 -30.76
CA ILE A 53 2.77 22.44 -32.21
C ILE A 53 1.48 22.89 -32.90
N ASP A 54 1.53 24.03 -33.60
CA ASP A 54 0.40 24.52 -34.40
C ASP A 54 0.21 23.69 -35.68
N ILE A 55 -0.77 22.78 -35.64
CA ILE A 55 -1.12 21.91 -36.77
C ILE A 55 -2.05 22.57 -37.79
N SER A 56 -2.50 23.81 -37.59
CA SER A 56 -3.44 24.48 -38.51
C SER A 56 -2.89 24.65 -39.93
N THR A 57 -1.57 24.71 -40.06
CA THR A 57 -0.85 24.79 -41.34
C THR A 57 -0.60 23.44 -42.00
N MET A 58 -0.88 22.33 -41.30
CA MET A 58 -0.56 20.95 -41.71
C MET A 58 -1.77 20.20 -42.32
N THR A 59 -2.86 20.91 -42.62
CA THR A 59 -4.12 20.32 -43.11
C THR A 59 -4.66 19.24 -42.16
N PRO A 60 -4.97 19.61 -40.90
CA PRO A 60 -5.30 18.65 -39.87
C PRO A 60 -6.62 17.92 -40.18
N VAL A 61 -6.71 16.67 -39.74
CA VAL A 61 -7.92 15.85 -39.84
C VAL A 61 -8.65 15.88 -38.50
N THR A 62 -9.91 16.32 -38.52
CA THR A 62 -10.78 16.30 -37.33
C THR A 62 -11.38 14.92 -37.13
N LEU A 63 -11.32 14.41 -35.89
CA LEU A 63 -12.01 13.21 -35.43
C LEU A 63 -13.31 13.63 -34.74
N ASN A 64 -14.45 13.22 -35.30
CA ASN A 64 -15.75 13.45 -34.66
C ASN A 64 -16.05 12.26 -33.75
N MET A 65 -15.87 12.44 -32.45
CA MET A 65 -16.01 11.40 -31.44
C MET A 65 -17.00 11.88 -30.37
N GLY A 66 -17.82 10.98 -29.86
CA GLY A 66 -18.65 11.16 -28.68
C GLY A 66 -17.98 10.65 -27.41
N ASP A 67 -18.82 10.42 -26.40
CA ASP A 67 -18.44 9.84 -25.12
C ASP A 67 -18.01 8.38 -25.30
N ASP A 68 -16.88 8.00 -24.70
CA ASP A 68 -16.30 6.64 -24.81
C ASP A 68 -16.10 6.13 -26.25
N ASP A 69 -16.01 7.02 -27.24
CA ASP A 69 -15.80 6.64 -28.63
C ASP A 69 -14.32 6.34 -28.93
N GLU A 70 -14.11 5.50 -29.95
CA GLU A 70 -12.81 5.17 -30.51
C GLU A 70 -12.74 5.54 -32.01
N SER A 71 -11.58 6.02 -32.46
CA SER A 71 -11.34 6.30 -33.87
C SER A 71 -11.14 5.02 -34.69
N THR A 72 -11.38 5.10 -36.01
CA THR A 72 -10.82 4.11 -36.93
C THR A 72 -9.28 4.14 -36.90
N ALA A 73 -8.62 3.09 -37.39
CA ALA A 73 -7.16 3.04 -37.50
C ALA A 73 -6.58 4.28 -38.21
N ILE A 74 -5.64 4.96 -37.56
CA ILE A 74 -4.97 6.17 -38.07
C ILE A 74 -3.53 5.82 -38.42
N ALA A 75 -3.10 6.16 -39.63
CA ALA A 75 -1.71 5.96 -40.05
C ALA A 75 -0.78 6.93 -39.32
N ILE A 76 0.26 6.39 -38.67
CA ILE A 76 1.29 7.19 -37.97
C ILE A 76 2.15 7.96 -38.98
N GLY A 77 2.32 7.40 -40.19
CA GLY A 77 3.06 8.01 -41.30
C GLY A 77 4.57 7.69 -41.32
N PHE A 78 5.05 6.96 -40.32
CA PHE A 78 6.38 6.37 -40.26
C PHE A 78 6.35 5.12 -39.34
N PRO A 79 7.30 4.18 -39.47
CA PRO A 79 7.41 3.07 -38.54
C PRO A 79 7.71 3.58 -37.13
N PHE A 80 6.86 3.25 -36.17
CA PHE A 80 7.01 3.66 -34.78
C PHE A 80 7.19 2.43 -33.89
N GLN A 81 8.28 2.38 -33.12
CA GLN A 81 8.53 1.28 -32.19
C GLN A 81 8.00 1.62 -30.80
N PHE A 82 7.13 0.75 -30.29
CA PHE A 82 6.57 0.82 -28.95
C PHE A 82 6.71 -0.54 -28.25
N TYR A 83 7.39 -0.57 -27.10
CA TYR A 83 7.69 -1.81 -26.35
C TYR A 83 8.25 -2.96 -27.23
N GLY A 84 9.10 -2.61 -28.20
CA GLY A 84 9.78 -3.57 -29.08
C GLY A 84 8.95 -4.06 -30.26
N THR A 85 7.70 -3.62 -30.39
CA THR A 85 6.85 -3.90 -31.56
C THR A 85 6.80 -2.67 -32.46
N THR A 86 6.90 -2.89 -33.78
CA THR A 86 6.77 -1.81 -34.77
C THR A 86 5.31 -1.68 -35.19
N TYR A 87 4.77 -0.46 -35.08
CA TYR A 87 3.42 -0.11 -35.47
C TYR A 87 3.43 0.92 -36.60
N GLU A 88 2.47 0.76 -37.52
CA GLU A 88 2.21 1.72 -38.60
C GLU A 88 0.90 2.49 -38.37
N TYR A 89 0.07 2.00 -37.45
CA TYR A 89 -1.25 2.52 -37.14
C TYR A 89 -1.45 2.61 -35.63
N LEU A 90 -2.33 3.52 -35.22
CA LEU A 90 -2.85 3.62 -33.86
C LEU A 90 -4.34 3.92 -33.86
N TYR A 91 -4.97 3.77 -32.70
CA TYR A 91 -6.38 4.07 -32.44
C TYR A 91 -6.44 5.14 -31.35
N VAL A 92 -7.22 6.19 -31.57
CA VAL A 92 -7.41 7.30 -30.62
C VAL A 92 -8.70 7.06 -29.86
N HIS A 93 -8.64 7.17 -28.53
CA HIS A 93 -9.81 7.07 -27.66
C HIS A 93 -10.21 8.44 -27.13
N ALA A 94 -11.53 8.69 -27.02
CA ALA A 94 -12.09 9.97 -26.54
C ALA A 94 -11.55 10.36 -25.15
N ASN A 95 -11.35 9.36 -24.30
CA ASN A 95 -10.86 9.48 -22.93
C ASN A 95 -9.37 9.84 -22.77
N GLY A 96 -8.64 10.21 -23.83
CA GLY A 96 -7.30 10.78 -23.66
C GLY A 96 -6.15 9.75 -23.63
N PHE A 97 -6.32 8.64 -24.35
CA PHE A 97 -5.27 7.65 -24.60
C PHE A 97 -5.27 7.15 -26.05
N VAL A 98 -4.16 6.55 -26.49
CA VAL A 98 -4.08 5.84 -27.78
C VAL A 98 -3.64 4.38 -27.58
N LYS A 99 -4.06 3.51 -28.50
CA LYS A 99 -3.74 2.07 -28.54
C LYS A 99 -3.16 1.67 -29.89
N PHE A 100 -2.60 0.46 -29.97
CA PHE A 100 -1.94 -0.06 -31.16
C PHE A 100 -2.56 -1.34 -31.75
N ASP A 101 -3.55 -1.92 -31.10
CA ASP A 101 -4.36 -3.04 -31.58
C ASP A 101 -5.83 -2.65 -31.78
N ALA A 102 -6.59 -3.51 -32.48
CA ALA A 102 -8.00 -3.31 -32.77
C ALA A 102 -8.83 -4.37 -32.07
N GLU A 103 -9.59 -4.02 -31.03
CA GLU A 103 -10.60 -4.91 -30.43
C GLU A 103 -11.73 -4.15 -29.70
N VAL A 104 -12.72 -4.88 -29.15
CA VAL A 104 -14.15 -4.74 -29.50
C VAL A 104 -15.03 -3.81 -28.65
N TYR A 105 -14.74 -3.46 -27.39
CA TYR A 105 -15.62 -2.58 -26.60
C TYR A 105 -14.92 -2.10 -25.31
N ASP A 106 -14.46 -0.86 -25.28
CA ASP A 106 -13.83 -0.25 -24.11
C ASP A 106 -14.67 0.96 -23.65
N TYR A 107 -15.45 0.78 -22.59
CA TYR A 107 -16.05 1.88 -21.84
C TYR A 107 -14.99 2.49 -20.91
N TYR A 108 -15.15 3.74 -20.46
CA TYR A 108 -14.34 4.26 -19.36
C TYR A 108 -14.46 3.36 -18.11
N MET A 109 -13.40 2.61 -17.79
CA MET A 109 -13.39 1.70 -16.63
C MET A 109 -12.88 2.38 -15.33
N GLY A 110 -12.60 3.69 -15.36
CA GLY A 110 -11.96 4.43 -14.26
C GLY A 110 -10.51 4.83 -14.56
N ASP A 111 -9.82 5.41 -13.58
CA ASP A 111 -8.40 5.75 -13.69
C ASP A 111 -7.56 4.45 -13.73
N GLN A 112 -6.96 4.15 -14.89
CA GLN A 112 -5.98 3.05 -15.02
C GLN A 112 -4.68 3.46 -14.36
N CYS A 113 -4.54 3.11 -13.09
CA CYS A 113 -3.33 3.44 -12.37
C CYS A 113 -3.09 2.52 -11.15
N PRO A 114 -1.81 2.25 -10.82
CA PRO A 114 -0.62 2.69 -11.56
C PRO A 114 -0.40 1.82 -12.81
N LEU A 115 0.14 2.40 -13.89
CA LEU A 115 0.61 1.60 -15.04
C LEU A 115 1.86 0.77 -14.66
N PRO A 116 1.95 -0.52 -15.03
CA PRO A 116 0.97 -1.28 -15.80
C PRO A 116 -0.23 -1.80 -14.95
N SER A 117 -1.43 -1.82 -15.53
CA SER A 117 -2.66 -2.38 -14.93
C SER A 117 -3.17 -3.60 -15.72
N LYS A 118 -2.88 -4.80 -15.21
CA LYS A 118 -3.17 -6.08 -15.90
C LYS A 118 -4.66 -6.38 -16.13
N ASP A 119 -5.56 -5.74 -15.37
CA ASP A 119 -7.00 -6.00 -15.42
C ASP A 119 -7.74 -5.07 -16.40
N ASP A 120 -7.04 -4.15 -17.08
CA ASP A 120 -7.60 -3.11 -17.95
C ASP A 120 -6.98 -3.06 -19.37
N VAL A 121 -7.08 -1.89 -20.03
CA VAL A 121 -6.57 -1.64 -21.39
C VAL A 121 -5.05 -1.73 -21.43
N ASN A 122 -4.52 -2.64 -22.23
CA ASN A 122 -3.08 -2.85 -22.40
C ASN A 122 -2.55 -2.23 -23.70
N GLY A 123 -1.23 -2.03 -23.79
CA GLY A 123 -0.59 -1.56 -25.02
C GLY A 123 -0.99 -0.12 -25.38
N MET A 124 -0.97 0.76 -24.39
CA MET A 124 -1.49 2.12 -24.52
C MET A 124 -0.48 3.21 -24.16
N ILE A 125 -0.74 4.39 -24.71
CA ILE A 125 -0.14 5.66 -24.27
C ILE A 125 -1.27 6.49 -23.65
N ALA A 126 -1.29 6.56 -22.33
CA ALA A 126 -2.15 7.48 -21.59
C ALA A 126 -1.48 8.86 -21.60
N PHE A 127 -1.94 9.78 -22.44
CA PHE A 127 -1.37 11.14 -22.50
C PHE A 127 -2.16 12.14 -21.66
N PHE A 128 -3.44 11.86 -21.39
CA PHE A 128 -4.27 12.54 -20.40
C PHE A 128 -5.53 11.69 -20.15
N TYR A 129 -5.34 10.44 -19.73
CA TYR A 129 -6.45 9.50 -19.59
C TYR A 129 -7.39 9.93 -18.47
N ARG A 130 -8.68 10.16 -18.77
CA ARG A 130 -9.77 10.48 -17.83
C ARG A 130 -11.12 10.33 -18.54
N ASP A 131 -12.21 10.41 -17.81
CA ASP A 131 -13.57 10.40 -18.37
C ASP A 131 -13.86 11.67 -19.19
N ASN A 132 -13.59 11.67 -20.50
CA ASN A 132 -13.77 12.83 -21.37
C ASN A 132 -14.99 12.62 -22.28
N ASN A 133 -15.77 13.68 -22.46
CA ASN A 133 -16.89 13.71 -23.38
C ASN A 133 -16.72 14.82 -24.43
N PRO A 134 -16.07 14.51 -25.57
CA PRO A 134 -15.89 15.47 -26.65
C PRO A 134 -17.21 16.00 -27.24
N ALA A 135 -18.32 15.28 -27.08
CA ALA A 135 -19.64 15.71 -27.61
C ALA A 135 -20.37 16.73 -26.73
N GLU A 136 -20.04 16.86 -25.44
CA GLU A 136 -20.63 17.87 -24.55
C GLU A 136 -19.97 19.26 -24.67
N ALA A 137 -18.80 19.35 -25.30
CA ALA A 137 -18.08 20.61 -25.45
C ALA A 137 -18.78 21.54 -26.46
N VAL A 138 -18.99 22.80 -26.08
CA VAL A 138 -19.54 23.85 -26.98
C VAL A 138 -18.54 24.24 -28.09
N SER A 139 -17.27 23.80 -28.02
CA SER A 139 -16.21 24.09 -29.00
C SER A 139 -14.95 23.20 -28.93
N GLY A 140 -15.02 22.00 -28.34
CA GLY A 140 -13.85 21.12 -28.23
C GLY A 140 -13.61 20.32 -29.51
N ASP A 141 -12.36 20.23 -29.96
CA ASP A 141 -11.99 19.50 -31.18
C ASP A 141 -10.88 18.48 -30.91
N ILE A 142 -11.01 17.28 -31.46
CA ILE A 142 -9.93 16.30 -31.57
C ILE A 142 -9.39 16.34 -33.00
N LYS A 143 -8.10 16.62 -33.17
CA LYS A 143 -7.47 16.76 -34.49
C LYS A 143 -6.14 16.04 -34.51
N TYR A 144 -5.75 15.53 -35.67
CA TYR A 144 -4.38 15.04 -35.86
C TYR A 144 -3.76 15.54 -37.17
N ALA A 145 -2.43 15.58 -37.21
CA ALA A 145 -1.64 15.86 -38.41
C ALA A 145 -0.35 15.05 -38.41
N VAL A 146 0.20 14.81 -39.60
CA VAL A 146 1.49 14.12 -39.78
C VAL A 146 2.46 15.04 -40.52
N ASP A 147 3.52 15.44 -39.85
CA ASP A 147 4.61 16.24 -40.40
C ASP A 147 5.81 15.35 -40.74
N THR A 148 5.80 14.81 -41.97
CA THR A 148 6.93 14.04 -42.53
C THR A 148 8.08 14.92 -43.03
N THR A 149 7.92 16.25 -43.00
CA THR A 149 8.95 17.20 -43.47
C THR A 149 9.92 17.60 -42.35
N SER A 150 9.49 17.47 -41.10
CA SER A 150 10.36 17.62 -39.93
C SER A 150 11.37 16.48 -39.77
N THR A 151 12.44 16.74 -39.01
CA THR A 151 13.45 15.74 -38.68
C THR A 151 13.77 15.83 -37.19
N PRO A 152 13.37 14.83 -36.38
CA PRO A 152 12.55 13.66 -36.74
C PRO A 152 11.15 14.03 -37.25
N ALA A 153 10.58 13.20 -38.14
CA ALA A 153 9.17 13.28 -38.54
C ALA A 153 8.24 13.08 -37.33
N ARG A 154 7.05 13.69 -37.37
CA ARG A 154 6.14 13.80 -36.22
C ARG A 154 4.70 13.44 -36.57
N PHE A 155 4.06 12.61 -35.74
CA PHE A 155 2.60 12.47 -35.67
C PHE A 155 2.12 13.31 -34.49
N ILE A 156 1.15 14.20 -34.70
CA ILE A 156 0.65 15.13 -33.70
C ILE A 156 -0.86 14.90 -33.53
N LEU A 157 -1.28 14.60 -32.32
CA LEU A 157 -2.69 14.47 -31.91
C LEU A 157 -3.00 15.54 -30.88
N GLU A 158 -4.03 16.33 -31.16
CA GLU A 158 -4.48 17.48 -30.38
C GLU A 158 -5.88 17.21 -29.83
N PHE A 159 -6.01 17.28 -28.51
CA PHE A 159 -7.29 17.46 -27.80
C PHE A 159 -7.31 18.93 -27.38
N ASP A 160 -8.15 19.76 -28.01
CA ASP A 160 -8.27 21.18 -27.65
C ASP A 160 -9.64 21.45 -27.05
N ASN A 161 -9.66 21.95 -25.82
CA ASN A 161 -10.85 22.35 -25.08
C ASN A 161 -11.88 21.21 -24.91
N ILE A 162 -11.40 20.03 -24.51
CA ILE A 162 -12.20 18.81 -24.38
C ILE A 162 -12.71 18.67 -22.95
N ALA A 163 -14.03 18.64 -22.77
CA ALA A 163 -14.68 18.56 -21.47
C ALA A 163 -14.65 17.14 -20.89
N ALA A 164 -14.65 17.05 -19.56
CA ALA A 164 -14.95 15.81 -18.85
C ALA A 164 -16.41 15.37 -19.06
N CYS A 165 -16.71 14.07 -19.01
CA CYS A 165 -18.10 13.62 -18.90
C CYS A 165 -18.71 14.10 -17.58
N CYS A 166 -20.03 14.35 -17.62
CA CYS A 166 -21.00 14.13 -16.56
C CYS A 166 -20.42 13.97 -15.13
N SER A 167 -20.55 15.02 -14.29
CA SER A 167 -20.19 14.95 -12.87
C SER A 167 -20.72 13.65 -12.21
N PRO A 168 -19.89 12.87 -11.49
CA PRO A 168 -20.34 11.65 -10.81
C PRO A 168 -21.38 11.92 -9.71
N TRP A 169 -21.54 13.20 -9.34
CA TRP A 169 -22.47 13.64 -8.32
C TRP A 169 -23.73 14.14 -9.00
N GLY A 170 -24.67 13.21 -9.22
CA GLY A 170 -26.06 13.52 -9.54
C GLY A 170 -26.67 14.46 -8.49
N GLY A 171 -26.48 15.75 -8.67
CA GLY A 171 -26.94 16.81 -7.80
C GLY A 171 -27.03 18.08 -8.62
N SER A 172 -28.23 18.62 -8.77
CA SER A 172 -28.46 19.91 -9.39
C SER A 172 -27.72 21.00 -8.59
N GLY A 173 -26.50 21.33 -9.02
CA GLY A 173 -25.69 22.44 -8.50
C GLY A 173 -24.22 22.11 -8.35
N GLN A 174 -23.42 22.30 -9.40
CA GLN A 174 -21.97 22.46 -9.28
C GLN A 174 -21.56 23.78 -9.93
N ALA A 175 -20.70 24.53 -9.25
CA ALA A 175 -20.36 25.91 -9.56
C ALA A 175 -19.37 26.08 -10.73
N ASP A 176 -18.83 24.98 -11.30
CA ASP A 176 -17.60 25.03 -12.10
C ASP A 176 -17.76 24.83 -13.61
N GLY A 177 -18.97 24.55 -14.13
CA GLY A 177 -19.20 24.43 -15.57
C GLY A 177 -18.42 23.27 -16.23
N PRO A 178 -18.36 23.21 -17.58
CA PRO A 178 -17.50 22.23 -18.25
C PRO A 178 -16.05 22.44 -17.80
N ASN A 179 -15.34 21.35 -17.51
CA ASN A 179 -13.93 21.33 -17.11
C ASN A 179 -13.06 20.90 -18.31
N PRO A 180 -12.83 21.80 -19.28
CA PRO A 180 -12.12 21.46 -20.50
C PRO A 180 -10.61 21.35 -20.26
N VAL A 181 -9.97 20.50 -21.04
CA VAL A 181 -8.51 20.35 -21.09
C VAL A 181 -8.01 20.54 -22.51
N SER A 182 -6.79 21.06 -22.63
CA SER A 182 -6.07 21.16 -23.89
C SER A 182 -4.72 20.46 -23.78
N VAL A 183 -4.57 19.33 -24.47
CA VAL A 183 -3.39 18.47 -24.43
C VAL A 183 -3.02 17.99 -25.82
N GLN A 184 -1.74 17.72 -26.05
CA GLN A 184 -1.21 17.26 -27.33
C GLN A 184 -0.25 16.10 -27.13
N LEU A 185 -0.50 14.99 -27.82
CA LEU A 185 0.40 13.85 -27.94
C LEU A 185 1.24 13.99 -29.22
N VAL A 186 2.55 13.83 -29.12
CA VAL A 186 3.49 13.86 -30.24
C VAL A 186 4.30 12.56 -30.25
N LEU A 187 4.20 11.81 -31.34
CA LEU A 187 5.07 10.67 -31.61
C LEU A 187 6.14 11.09 -32.61
N TYR A 188 7.39 10.74 -32.34
CA TYR A 188 8.51 11.06 -33.22
C TYR A 188 9.05 9.81 -33.92
N SER A 189 9.55 9.97 -35.14
CA SER A 189 10.16 8.88 -35.92
C SER A 189 11.47 8.29 -35.35
N ASN A 190 12.02 8.90 -34.30
CA ASN A 190 13.09 8.33 -33.47
C ASN A 190 12.56 7.54 -32.26
N ASN A 191 11.24 7.30 -32.20
CA ASN A 191 10.50 6.59 -31.15
C ASN A 191 10.38 7.33 -29.81
N GLU A 192 10.74 8.62 -29.74
CA GLU A 192 10.38 9.45 -28.59
C GLU A 192 8.88 9.76 -28.59
N ILE A 193 8.33 9.94 -27.39
CA ILE A 193 6.94 10.33 -27.16
C ILE A 193 6.95 11.60 -26.33
N GLN A 194 6.20 12.62 -26.73
CA GLN A 194 6.04 13.84 -25.93
C GLN A 194 4.57 14.15 -25.72
N VAL A 195 4.21 14.49 -24.48
CA VAL A 195 2.90 15.02 -24.09
C VAL A 195 3.08 16.48 -23.74
N ASN A 196 2.36 17.36 -24.42
CA ASN A 196 2.31 18.79 -24.13
C ASN A 196 0.96 19.12 -23.50
N VAL A 197 0.98 19.56 -22.24
CA VAL A 197 -0.21 19.97 -21.50
C VAL A 197 -0.28 21.49 -21.54
N LYS A 198 -1.20 22.02 -22.34
CA LYS A 198 -1.43 23.47 -22.46
C LYS A 198 -2.33 23.97 -21.35
N ASP A 199 -3.45 23.29 -21.16
CA ASP A 199 -4.41 23.57 -20.09
C ASP A 199 -4.84 22.25 -19.43
N PRO A 200 -4.45 21.99 -18.18
CA PRO A 200 -4.82 20.79 -17.43
C PRO A 200 -6.23 20.89 -16.82
N GLY A 201 -6.96 21.98 -17.06
CA GLY A 201 -8.28 22.24 -16.49
C GLY A 201 -8.23 22.73 -15.04
N PRO A 202 -9.37 23.16 -14.47
CA PRO A 202 -9.52 23.66 -13.09
C PRO A 202 -8.99 22.74 -11.97
N HIS A 203 -8.97 21.43 -12.19
CA HIS A 203 -8.42 20.48 -11.21
C HIS A 203 -6.92 20.20 -11.41
N GLN A 204 -6.26 20.94 -12.29
CA GLN A 204 -4.84 20.78 -12.61
C GLN A 204 -4.47 19.32 -12.92
N GLY A 205 -5.37 18.65 -13.64
CA GLY A 205 -5.29 17.23 -13.94
C GLY A 205 -5.17 16.35 -12.70
N ALA A 206 -5.91 16.58 -11.61
CA ALA A 206 -5.91 15.72 -10.41
C ALA A 206 -6.60 14.34 -10.61
N ASP A 207 -7.25 14.14 -11.75
CA ASP A 207 -8.14 13.02 -12.09
C ASP A 207 -7.75 12.38 -13.42
N THR A 208 -6.46 12.40 -13.77
CA THR A 208 -5.94 11.83 -15.01
C THR A 208 -4.88 10.72 -14.83
N THR A 209 -4.48 10.05 -15.90
CA THR A 209 -3.25 9.26 -15.96
C THR A 209 -2.40 9.74 -17.13
N ILE A 210 -1.09 9.92 -16.88
CA ILE A 210 -0.09 10.23 -17.90
C ILE A 210 1.05 9.22 -17.77
N GLY A 211 1.20 8.35 -18.76
CA GLY A 211 2.16 7.26 -18.72
C GLY A 211 2.08 6.34 -19.94
N LEU A 212 2.90 5.29 -19.90
CA LEU A 212 2.97 4.26 -20.95
C LEU A 212 2.72 2.88 -20.34
N GLU A 213 2.10 2.00 -21.11
CA GLU A 213 1.90 0.60 -20.74
C GLU A 213 2.17 -0.33 -21.93
N ALA A 214 2.89 -1.43 -21.66
CA ALA A 214 3.21 -2.46 -22.64
C ALA A 214 1.97 -3.27 -23.05
N PRO A 215 1.93 -3.81 -24.28
CA PRO A 215 0.84 -4.70 -24.73
C PRO A 215 0.63 -5.96 -23.89
N ASP A 216 1.65 -6.41 -23.16
CA ASP A 216 1.60 -7.59 -22.30
C ASP A 216 1.33 -7.26 -20.81
N ALA A 217 1.12 -5.98 -20.48
CA ALA A 217 0.96 -5.48 -19.10
C ALA A 217 2.15 -5.78 -18.17
N ILE A 218 3.32 -6.17 -18.70
CA ILE A 218 4.48 -6.52 -17.88
C ILE A 218 5.26 -5.27 -17.48
N ALA A 219 5.27 -4.26 -18.35
CA ALA A 219 6.02 -3.03 -18.13
C ALA A 219 5.12 -1.81 -18.32
N GLY A 220 5.34 -0.80 -17.50
CA GLY A 220 4.66 0.48 -17.59
C GLY A 220 5.37 1.54 -16.78
N ILE A 221 5.14 2.80 -17.13
CA ILE A 221 5.72 3.95 -16.44
C ILE A 221 4.67 5.04 -16.27
N ASN A 222 4.63 5.63 -15.08
CA ASN A 222 3.72 6.73 -14.77
C ASN A 222 4.56 7.99 -14.55
N TYR A 223 4.29 9.03 -15.33
CA TYR A 223 4.63 10.39 -14.92
C TYR A 223 3.60 10.89 -13.89
N ARG A 224 2.33 10.55 -14.11
CA ARG A 224 1.23 10.79 -13.18
C ARG A 224 0.25 9.62 -13.19
N GLY A 225 -0.23 9.21 -12.02
CA GLY A 225 -1.39 8.34 -11.85
C GLY A 225 -2.17 8.69 -10.58
N CYS A 226 -3.37 8.11 -10.43
CA CYS A 226 -4.23 8.09 -9.23
C CYS A 226 -3.55 7.97 -7.85
N LEU A 227 -2.40 7.28 -7.74
CA LEU A 227 -1.66 7.08 -6.49
C LEU A 227 -0.62 8.18 -6.20
N ILE A 228 -0.34 9.06 -7.16
CA ILE A 228 0.67 10.12 -7.03
C ILE A 228 -0.06 11.45 -6.88
N ASN A 229 -0.15 11.94 -5.64
CA ASN A 229 -0.73 13.25 -5.35
C ASN A 229 0.09 14.37 -6.01
N GLY A 230 -0.57 15.21 -6.81
CA GLY A 230 0.08 16.37 -7.43
C GLY A 230 -0.71 16.93 -8.61
N SER A 231 -0.40 18.19 -8.92
CA SER A 231 -0.99 18.94 -10.02
C SER A 231 -0.10 18.91 -11.25
N VAL A 232 -0.67 18.64 -12.42
CA VAL A 232 -0.02 18.93 -13.70
C VAL A 232 -0.14 20.42 -13.94
N LEU A 233 0.99 21.11 -14.05
CA LEU A 233 0.99 22.55 -14.30
C LEU A 233 0.65 22.84 -15.77
N PRO A 234 -0.01 23.97 -16.07
CA PRO A 234 -0.10 24.47 -17.44
C PRO A 234 1.27 24.61 -18.08
N GLU A 235 1.33 24.48 -19.40
CA GLU A 235 2.56 24.58 -20.19
C GLU A 235 3.64 23.57 -19.77
N THR A 236 3.23 22.37 -19.35
CA THR A 236 4.14 21.26 -19.04
C THR A 236 4.38 20.41 -20.29
N ALA A 237 5.64 20.10 -20.59
CA ALA A 237 5.96 19.00 -21.50
C ALA A 237 6.52 17.81 -20.74
N ILE A 238 6.09 16.61 -21.10
CA ILE A 238 6.61 15.33 -20.60
C ILE A 238 7.16 14.55 -21.79
N ARG A 239 8.44 14.22 -21.78
CA ARG A 239 9.08 13.39 -22.81
C ARG A 239 9.38 12.01 -22.27
N PHE A 240 8.77 11.00 -22.86
CA PHE A 240 9.17 9.60 -22.67
C PHE A 240 10.22 9.24 -23.72
N SER A 241 11.36 8.76 -23.23
CA SER A 241 12.49 8.34 -24.05
C SER A 241 12.57 6.82 -24.04
N PRO A 242 12.64 6.16 -25.21
CA PRO A 242 12.90 4.73 -25.28
C PRO A 242 14.33 4.43 -24.79
N PRO A 243 14.64 3.17 -24.43
CA PRO A 243 15.99 2.78 -24.06
C PRO A 243 17.01 3.10 -25.17
N THR A 244 18.15 3.69 -24.80
CA THR A 244 19.21 4.15 -25.73
C THR A 244 20.29 3.09 -26.00
N SER A 245 21.07 3.28 -27.07
CA SER A 245 22.11 2.32 -27.49
C SER A 245 23.15 2.06 -26.40
N GLY A 246 23.40 0.79 -26.06
CA GLY A 246 24.49 0.37 -25.16
C GLY A 246 24.15 0.21 -23.67
N THR A 247 22.90 0.41 -23.26
CA THR A 247 22.46 0.13 -21.88
C THR A 247 21.61 -1.14 -21.84
N PRO A 248 22.12 -2.28 -21.33
CA PRO A 248 21.29 -3.45 -21.07
C PRO A 248 20.26 -3.10 -19.99
N VAL A 249 18.98 -3.18 -20.30
CA VAL A 249 17.91 -3.03 -19.29
C VAL A 249 17.40 -4.42 -18.94
N ILE A 250 18.07 -5.11 -18.03
CA ILE A 250 17.49 -6.28 -17.37
C ILE A 250 16.62 -5.73 -16.24
N PRO A 251 15.36 -6.19 -16.05
CA PRO A 251 14.62 -5.87 -14.82
C PRO A 251 15.54 -6.22 -13.62
N ARG A 252 15.82 -5.22 -12.77
CA ARG A 252 16.70 -5.46 -11.63
C ARG A 252 16.00 -6.43 -10.69
N ASN A 253 16.73 -7.45 -10.22
CA ASN A 253 16.32 -8.34 -9.13
C ASN A 253 15.11 -9.24 -9.43
N VAL A 254 15.20 -10.07 -10.48
CA VAL A 254 14.22 -11.16 -10.69
C VAL A 254 14.51 -12.27 -9.68
N LYS A 255 13.68 -12.34 -8.64
CA LYS A 255 13.79 -13.35 -7.58
C LYS A 255 12.80 -14.49 -7.84
N LYS A 256 13.24 -15.74 -7.63
CA LYS A 256 12.37 -16.91 -7.54
C LYS A 256 12.77 -17.71 -6.31
N TRP A 257 11.78 -18.35 -5.70
CA TRP A 257 11.93 -19.14 -4.49
C TRP A 257 11.59 -20.60 -4.79
N GLY A 258 12.20 -21.53 -4.05
CA GLY A 258 11.95 -22.96 -4.18
C GLY A 258 12.55 -23.74 -3.03
N ARG A 259 12.22 -25.03 -2.95
CA ARG A 259 12.73 -25.95 -1.94
C ARG A 259 14.10 -26.51 -2.36
N PRO A 260 14.94 -26.96 -1.42
CA PRO A 260 16.15 -27.72 -1.77
C PRO A 260 15.83 -28.89 -2.71
N GLY A 261 16.50 -28.92 -3.86
CA GLY A 261 16.25 -29.88 -4.94
C GLY A 261 15.34 -29.38 -6.06
N ASP A 262 14.65 -28.25 -5.89
CA ASP A 262 13.84 -27.65 -6.96
C ASP A 262 14.73 -27.02 -8.03
N THR A 263 14.21 -27.02 -9.27
CA THR A 263 14.82 -26.30 -10.40
C THR A 263 13.98 -25.10 -10.76
N LEU A 264 14.49 -23.92 -10.44
CA LEU A 264 13.90 -22.64 -10.79
C LEU A 264 14.17 -22.35 -12.26
N THR A 265 13.14 -22.03 -13.05
CA THR A 265 13.30 -21.63 -14.46
C THR A 265 13.00 -20.15 -14.59
N TYR A 266 13.92 -19.38 -15.15
CA TYR A 266 13.77 -17.97 -15.50
C TYR A 266 13.69 -17.88 -17.01
N ASP A 267 12.57 -17.41 -17.53
CA ASP A 267 12.38 -17.19 -18.95
C ASP A 267 12.86 -15.79 -19.29
N PHE A 268 13.58 -15.63 -20.38
CA PHE A 268 14.06 -14.33 -20.84
C PHE A 268 13.72 -14.11 -22.31
N THR A 269 13.41 -12.89 -22.73
CA THR A 269 13.28 -12.52 -24.14
C THR A 269 14.29 -11.46 -24.51
N VAL A 270 15.11 -11.73 -25.52
CA VAL A 270 16.11 -10.79 -26.04
C VAL A 270 15.61 -10.07 -27.27
N PHE A 271 15.63 -8.74 -27.27
CA PHE A 271 15.25 -7.90 -28.42
C PHE A 271 16.49 -7.31 -29.09
N ASN A 272 16.49 -7.28 -30.43
CA ASN A 272 17.46 -6.53 -31.21
C ASN A 272 16.85 -5.21 -31.69
N LEU A 273 17.23 -4.12 -31.04
CA LEU A 273 16.78 -2.77 -31.39
C LEU A 273 17.66 -2.09 -32.45
N GLU A 274 18.76 -2.73 -32.85
CA GLU A 274 19.67 -2.18 -33.86
C GLU A 274 19.05 -2.30 -35.27
N PRO A 275 19.37 -1.37 -36.18
CA PRO A 275 18.89 -1.41 -37.56
C PRO A 275 19.53 -2.57 -38.37
N THR A 276 20.43 -3.35 -37.77
CA THR A 276 21.15 -4.46 -38.42
C THR A 276 21.06 -5.73 -37.60
N SER A 277 21.25 -6.89 -38.24
CA SER A 277 21.26 -8.18 -37.53
C SER A 277 22.47 -8.28 -36.60
N VAL A 278 22.27 -8.83 -35.41
CA VAL A 278 23.30 -9.02 -34.38
C VAL A 278 23.40 -10.48 -33.96
N THR A 279 24.61 -10.94 -33.64
CA THR A 279 24.81 -12.15 -32.84
C THR A 279 25.32 -11.78 -31.44
N ILE A 280 24.65 -12.31 -30.44
CA ILE A 280 24.85 -12.02 -29.01
C ILE A 280 25.35 -13.29 -28.34
N ASN A 281 26.49 -13.21 -27.65
CA ASN A 281 26.96 -14.26 -26.76
C ASN A 281 26.39 -14.01 -25.37
N ILE A 282 25.85 -15.06 -24.76
CA ILE A 282 25.33 -15.04 -23.38
C ILE A 282 26.30 -15.86 -22.54
N SER A 283 26.88 -15.22 -21.53
CA SER A 283 27.68 -15.90 -20.52
C SER A 283 27.07 -15.66 -19.15
N GLU A 284 26.95 -16.73 -18.37
CA GLU A 284 26.71 -16.61 -16.94
C GLU A 284 28.06 -16.47 -16.21
N SER A 285 28.05 -15.87 -15.03
CA SER A 285 29.08 -16.11 -14.02
C SER A 285 28.46 -16.76 -12.80
N THR A 286 28.92 -17.97 -12.48
CA THR A 286 28.34 -18.81 -11.43
C THR A 286 28.59 -18.27 -10.04
N SER A 287 27.55 -18.33 -9.23
CA SER A 287 27.58 -18.37 -7.77
C SER A 287 27.45 -19.84 -7.30
N ALA A 288 27.07 -20.10 -6.04
CA ALA A 288 27.22 -21.41 -5.41
C ALA A 288 26.27 -22.51 -5.94
N TRP A 289 25.16 -22.14 -6.58
CA TRP A 289 24.20 -23.07 -7.19
C TRP A 289 24.54 -23.30 -8.66
N SER A 290 23.94 -24.31 -9.29
CA SER A 290 24.28 -24.71 -10.67
C SER A 290 23.31 -24.09 -11.69
N PRO A 291 23.63 -22.93 -12.30
CA PRO A 291 22.84 -22.37 -13.40
C PRO A 291 23.08 -23.14 -14.70
N THR A 292 22.06 -23.22 -15.55
CA THR A 292 22.13 -23.79 -16.90
C THR A 292 21.35 -22.90 -17.86
N LEU A 293 22.01 -22.40 -18.90
CA LEU A 293 21.38 -21.63 -19.97
C LEU A 293 20.85 -22.58 -21.07
N SER A 294 19.67 -22.28 -21.62
CA SER A 294 19.15 -23.02 -22.77
C SER A 294 19.91 -22.73 -24.08
N THR A 295 20.58 -21.58 -24.15
CA THR A 295 21.52 -21.23 -25.22
C THR A 295 22.55 -20.20 -24.74
N ASN A 296 23.76 -20.28 -25.29
CA ASN A 296 24.85 -19.33 -25.01
C ASN A 296 25.04 -18.34 -26.18
N THR A 297 24.23 -18.44 -27.24
CA THR A 297 24.32 -17.56 -28.40
C THR A 297 22.94 -17.35 -29.03
N LEU A 298 22.64 -16.10 -29.40
CA LEU A 298 21.42 -15.72 -30.12
C LEU A 298 21.77 -14.89 -31.36
N SER A 299 21.19 -15.23 -32.51
CA SER A 299 21.31 -14.45 -33.74
C SER A 299 19.95 -13.83 -34.07
N LEU A 300 19.87 -12.51 -34.06
CA LEU A 300 18.64 -11.74 -34.20
C LEU A 300 18.72 -10.81 -35.40
N ASN A 301 17.67 -10.78 -36.23
CA ASN A 301 17.51 -9.74 -37.25
C ASN A 301 17.15 -8.40 -36.61
N SER A 302 17.28 -7.30 -37.37
CA SER A 302 16.78 -5.98 -36.94
C SER A 302 15.32 -6.06 -36.52
N GLY A 303 14.99 -5.54 -35.34
CA GLY A 303 13.64 -5.56 -34.74
C GLY A 303 13.14 -6.93 -34.29
N ALA A 304 13.94 -8.00 -34.41
CA ALA A 304 13.54 -9.33 -33.98
C ALA A 304 13.81 -9.56 -32.49
N SER A 305 13.06 -10.49 -31.90
CA SER A 305 13.32 -11.00 -30.57
C SER A 305 13.51 -12.52 -30.56
N SER A 306 14.17 -13.04 -29.51
CA SER A 306 14.24 -14.48 -29.26
C SER A 306 14.18 -14.76 -27.77
N PRO A 307 13.38 -15.75 -27.34
CA PRO A 307 13.43 -16.22 -25.97
C PRO A 307 14.69 -17.06 -25.70
N PHE A 308 15.12 -17.10 -24.45
CA PHE A 308 16.03 -18.08 -23.87
C PHE A 308 15.64 -18.31 -22.41
N THR A 309 16.21 -19.32 -21.76
CA THR A 309 15.90 -19.64 -20.36
C THR A 309 17.18 -19.87 -19.56
N LEU A 310 17.12 -19.52 -18.28
CA LEU A 310 18.11 -19.88 -17.28
C LEU A 310 17.43 -20.81 -16.28
N GLN A 311 17.99 -21.98 -16.04
CA GLN A 311 17.56 -22.88 -14.98
C GLN A 311 18.57 -22.85 -13.84
N VAL A 312 18.12 -22.69 -12.61
CA VAL A 312 18.96 -22.75 -11.42
C VAL A 312 18.41 -23.86 -10.52
N THR A 313 19.19 -24.91 -10.31
CA THR A 313 18.83 -25.97 -9.36
C THR A 313 19.32 -25.61 -7.98
N ILE A 314 18.40 -25.54 -7.02
CA ILE A 314 18.72 -25.34 -5.61
C ILE A 314 19.37 -26.64 -5.10
N PRO A 315 20.60 -26.61 -4.57
CA PRO A 315 21.23 -27.80 -4.03
C PRO A 315 20.33 -28.46 -2.99
N SER A 316 20.21 -29.78 -3.00
CA SER A 316 19.45 -30.51 -1.97
C SER A 316 20.00 -30.29 -0.55
N SER A 317 21.23 -29.81 -0.45
CA SER A 317 21.92 -29.43 0.79
C SER A 317 21.84 -27.92 1.09
N ALA A 318 21.10 -27.14 0.31
CA ALA A 318 20.97 -25.70 0.55
C ALA A 318 20.30 -25.48 1.92
N PRO A 319 20.88 -24.64 2.79
CA PRO A 319 20.27 -24.32 4.08
C PRO A 319 19.00 -23.51 3.86
N GLU A 320 18.09 -23.57 4.83
CA GLU A 320 16.91 -22.70 4.88
C GLU A 320 17.35 -21.23 4.86
N GLY A 321 16.71 -20.40 4.03
CA GLY A 321 17.12 -19.01 3.79
C GLY A 321 18.36 -18.85 2.89
N GLY A 322 18.96 -19.93 2.39
CA GLY A 322 20.06 -19.87 1.43
C GLY A 322 19.63 -19.15 0.16
N SER A 323 20.45 -18.19 -0.28
CA SER A 323 20.23 -17.44 -1.52
C SER A 323 21.46 -17.53 -2.42
N ASP A 324 21.23 -17.37 -3.72
CA ASP A 324 22.28 -17.38 -4.73
C ASP A 324 21.97 -16.37 -5.83
N VAL A 325 23.01 -15.78 -6.41
CA VAL A 325 22.87 -14.69 -7.40
C VAL A 325 23.66 -15.03 -8.66
N SER A 326 22.94 -15.45 -9.69
CA SER A 326 23.51 -15.64 -11.04
C SER A 326 23.53 -14.31 -11.80
N THR A 327 24.70 -13.94 -12.33
CA THR A 327 24.83 -12.76 -13.20
C THR A 327 24.90 -13.20 -14.66
N LEU A 328 24.04 -12.62 -15.51
CA LEU A 328 24.08 -12.82 -16.96
C LEU A 328 24.79 -11.64 -17.64
N THR A 329 25.75 -11.96 -18.51
CA THR A 329 26.48 -11.01 -19.33
C THR A 329 26.17 -11.26 -20.81
N PHE A 330 25.83 -10.21 -21.53
CA PHE A 330 25.53 -10.26 -22.95
C PHE A 330 26.61 -9.51 -23.73
N THR A 331 27.28 -10.20 -24.65
CA THR A 331 28.40 -9.64 -25.43
C THR A 331 28.14 -9.78 -26.92
N PRO A 332 28.01 -8.68 -27.69
CA PRO A 332 27.89 -8.76 -29.13
C PRO A 332 29.16 -9.35 -29.76
N SER A 333 29.01 -10.21 -30.77
CA SER A 333 30.13 -10.86 -31.45
C SER A 333 30.94 -9.91 -32.36
N SER A 334 30.35 -8.77 -32.73
CA SER A 334 31.00 -7.66 -33.43
C SER A 334 31.17 -6.50 -32.46
N GLY A 335 32.35 -5.86 -32.44
CA GLY A 335 32.73 -4.82 -31.47
C GLY A 335 31.94 -3.50 -31.49
N THR A 336 30.78 -3.47 -32.16
CA THR A 336 29.77 -2.42 -32.01
C THR A 336 29.00 -2.73 -30.72
N PRO A 337 28.86 -1.77 -29.78
CA PRO A 337 27.96 -1.95 -28.64
C PRO A 337 26.54 -2.22 -29.16
N VAL A 338 25.89 -3.26 -28.66
CA VAL A 338 24.52 -3.60 -29.06
C VAL A 338 23.61 -3.49 -27.85
N VAL A 339 22.43 -2.90 -28.03
CA VAL A 339 21.34 -3.01 -27.06
C VAL A 339 20.85 -4.44 -27.03
N VAL A 340 21.28 -5.16 -26.00
CA VAL A 340 20.72 -6.45 -25.65
C VAL A 340 19.83 -6.23 -24.45
N ARG A 341 18.51 -6.34 -24.65
CA ARG A 341 17.57 -6.31 -23.54
C ARG A 341 17.04 -7.71 -23.30
N ALA A 342 17.29 -8.28 -22.12
CA ALA A 342 16.69 -9.54 -21.68
C ALA A 342 15.51 -9.21 -20.74
N ILE A 343 14.28 -9.42 -21.20
CA ILE A 343 13.08 -9.34 -20.36
C ILE A 343 12.98 -10.65 -19.62
N ALA A 344 13.15 -10.67 -18.31
CA ALA A 344 12.77 -11.86 -17.57
C ALA A 344 11.24 -11.95 -17.54
N LEU A 345 10.68 -12.94 -18.23
CA LEU A 345 9.32 -13.38 -18.00
C LEU A 345 9.29 -14.01 -16.62
N VAL A 346 8.65 -13.31 -15.68
CA VAL A 346 8.24 -13.90 -14.41
C VAL A 346 7.08 -14.84 -14.71
N GLN A 347 7.40 -16.07 -15.13
CA GLN A 347 6.44 -17.15 -14.92
C GLN A 347 6.38 -17.40 -13.41
N TYR A 348 5.38 -16.81 -12.76
CA TYR A 348 4.97 -17.21 -11.43
C TYR A 348 4.79 -18.72 -11.44
N ALA A 349 5.66 -19.44 -10.75
CA ALA A 349 5.29 -20.75 -10.26
C ALA A 349 4.16 -20.46 -9.26
N TRP A 350 2.93 -20.82 -9.64
CA TRP A 350 1.75 -20.67 -8.81
C TRP A 350 2.04 -21.20 -7.40
N THR A 351 1.96 -20.33 -6.36
CA THR A 351 1.04 -20.55 -5.20
C THR A 351 1.13 -19.57 -4.00
N GLU A 352 1.96 -18.53 -3.87
CA GLU A 352 2.09 -17.88 -2.53
C GLU A 352 1.87 -16.36 -2.37
N ASP A 353 2.00 -15.51 -3.40
CA ASP A 353 1.80 -14.04 -3.24
C ASP A 353 0.37 -13.55 -3.57
N PHE A 354 -0.64 -14.41 -3.38
CA PHE A 354 -2.06 -14.04 -3.56
C PHE A 354 -2.89 -14.46 -2.36
N TRP A 355 -3.97 -13.72 -2.09
CA TRP A 355 -5.00 -14.14 -1.14
C TRP A 355 -5.46 -15.56 -1.44
N GLN A 356 -5.41 -16.42 -0.44
CA GLN A 356 -5.81 -17.83 -0.51
C GLN A 356 -7.13 -18.01 0.22
N GLN A 357 -8.12 -18.58 -0.47
CA GLN A 357 -9.35 -19.04 0.16
C GLN A 357 -9.02 -20.26 1.02
N LEU A 358 -9.41 -20.20 2.29
CA LEU A 358 -9.38 -21.29 3.24
C LEU A 358 -10.79 -21.85 3.41
N PRO A 359 -10.97 -23.00 4.10
CA PRO A 359 -12.30 -23.46 4.47
C PRO A 359 -13.05 -22.36 5.21
N ASP A 360 -14.24 -22.03 4.72
CA ASP A 360 -15.04 -20.93 5.27
C ASP A 360 -15.29 -21.10 6.78
N VAL A 361 -15.47 -19.97 7.46
CA VAL A 361 -15.91 -19.96 8.84
C VAL A 361 -17.22 -20.77 8.93
N PRO A 362 -17.41 -21.64 9.95
CA PRO A 362 -18.64 -22.44 10.09
C PRO A 362 -19.92 -21.64 10.35
N MET A 363 -19.88 -20.30 10.21
CA MET A 363 -20.98 -19.37 10.40
C MET A 363 -20.69 -18.07 9.63
N SER A 364 -21.73 -17.47 9.02
CA SER A 364 -21.65 -16.11 8.47
C SER A 364 -21.76 -15.09 9.60
N LEU A 365 -20.78 -14.19 9.70
CA LEU A 365 -20.63 -13.24 10.80
C LEU A 365 -20.20 -11.86 10.28
N GLU A 366 -20.87 -10.80 10.71
CA GLU A 366 -20.39 -9.41 10.58
C GLU A 366 -19.82 -8.95 11.92
N MET A 367 -18.79 -8.10 11.88
CA MET A 367 -18.12 -7.56 13.07
C MET A 367 -17.73 -8.61 14.15
N PRO A 368 -17.22 -9.81 13.79
CA PRO A 368 -16.62 -10.69 14.79
C PRO A 368 -15.30 -10.08 15.28
N ALA A 369 -14.76 -10.61 16.37
CA ALA A 369 -13.36 -10.38 16.72
C ALA A 369 -12.54 -11.63 16.43
N ALA A 370 -11.23 -11.46 16.23
CA ALA A 370 -10.33 -12.59 16.10
C ALA A 370 -9.10 -12.45 16.99
N ALA A 371 -8.54 -13.60 17.36
CA ALA A 371 -7.35 -13.70 18.18
C ALA A 371 -6.55 -14.94 17.76
N THR A 372 -5.27 -14.99 18.15
CA THR A 372 -4.39 -16.11 17.82
C THR A 372 -3.73 -16.67 19.08
N LEU A 373 -3.65 -18.00 19.16
CA LEU A 373 -2.91 -18.71 20.21
C LEU A 373 -2.33 -19.99 19.60
N GLY A 374 -1.03 -20.23 19.82
CA GLY A 374 -0.36 -21.41 19.27
C GLY A 374 -0.52 -21.49 17.74
N ASN A 375 -1.14 -22.56 17.26
CA ASN A 375 -1.40 -22.79 15.83
C ASN A 375 -2.84 -22.44 15.41
N TYR A 376 -3.58 -21.72 16.25
CA TYR A 376 -5.00 -21.51 16.07
C TYR A 376 -5.34 -20.05 15.78
N VAL A 377 -6.20 -19.85 14.80
CA VAL A 377 -6.94 -18.60 14.59
C VAL A 377 -8.32 -18.76 15.19
N TYR A 378 -8.68 -17.92 16.14
CA TYR A 378 -9.99 -17.90 16.80
C TYR A 378 -10.87 -16.82 16.19
N VAL A 379 -12.13 -17.14 15.91
CA VAL A 379 -13.20 -16.23 15.49
C VAL A 379 -14.26 -16.24 16.59
N ILE A 380 -14.53 -15.07 17.15
CA ILE A 380 -15.24 -14.92 18.43
C ILE A 380 -16.40 -13.96 18.25
N GLY A 381 -17.60 -14.43 18.58
CA GLY A 381 -18.83 -13.65 18.49
C GLY A 381 -19.10 -13.11 17.09
N GLY A 382 -19.58 -11.88 17.01
CA GLY A 382 -20.07 -11.23 15.80
C GLY A 382 -21.59 -11.22 15.76
N THR A 383 -22.14 -10.59 14.73
CA THR A 383 -23.57 -10.59 14.47
C THR A 383 -23.85 -11.57 13.32
N ARG A 384 -24.91 -12.38 13.45
CA ARG A 384 -25.45 -13.15 12.34
C ARG A 384 -26.86 -12.70 11.98
N GLN A 385 -27.24 -12.89 10.73
CA GLN A 385 -28.60 -12.70 10.25
C GLN A 385 -29.43 -13.96 10.51
N ASP A 386 -30.72 -13.79 10.81
CA ASP A 386 -31.65 -14.91 10.92
C ASP A 386 -31.93 -15.55 9.54
N GLU A 387 -31.97 -16.89 9.48
CA GLU A 387 -32.17 -17.61 8.22
C GLU A 387 -33.59 -17.47 7.64
N ILE A 388 -34.58 -17.16 8.49
CA ILE A 388 -36.00 -17.08 8.09
C ILE A 388 -36.42 -15.61 7.92
N SER A 389 -35.92 -14.74 8.80
CA SER A 389 -36.33 -13.34 8.92
C SER A 389 -35.12 -12.42 8.68
N PRO A 390 -34.86 -11.99 7.44
CA PRO A 390 -33.64 -11.26 7.09
C PRO A 390 -33.50 -9.90 7.81
N ASP A 391 -34.56 -9.37 8.40
CA ASP A 391 -34.52 -8.13 9.20
C ASP A 391 -34.10 -8.34 10.66
N ILE A 392 -33.84 -9.59 11.08
CA ILE A 392 -33.47 -9.94 12.46
C ILE A 392 -32.00 -10.34 12.52
N PHE A 393 -31.29 -9.73 13.46
CA PHE A 393 -29.86 -9.93 13.72
C PHE A 393 -29.65 -10.41 15.16
N TYR A 394 -28.69 -11.33 15.35
CA TYR A 394 -28.36 -11.91 16.66
C TYR A 394 -26.88 -11.75 16.95
N HIS A 395 -26.56 -11.29 18.17
CA HIS A 395 -25.19 -11.28 18.67
C HIS A 395 -24.80 -12.69 19.13
N GLU A 396 -23.74 -13.25 18.55
CA GLU A 396 -23.38 -14.64 18.77
C GLU A 396 -22.44 -14.84 19.94
N THR A 397 -22.66 -15.98 20.62
CA THR A 397 -21.76 -16.54 21.64
C THR A 397 -20.77 -17.54 21.04
N ALA A 398 -20.89 -17.83 19.74
CA ALA A 398 -20.07 -18.82 19.04
C ALA A 398 -18.57 -18.47 19.12
N VAL A 399 -17.75 -19.49 19.31
CA VAL A 399 -16.30 -19.42 19.20
C VAL A 399 -15.86 -20.51 18.24
N HIS A 400 -15.23 -20.13 17.14
CA HIS A 400 -14.68 -21.05 16.16
C HIS A 400 -13.16 -20.95 16.23
N ARG A 401 -12.43 -22.07 16.29
CA ARG A 401 -10.97 -22.05 16.11
C ARG A 401 -10.56 -22.87 14.91
N TYR A 402 -9.69 -22.30 14.10
CA TYR A 402 -9.12 -22.92 12.93
C TYR A 402 -7.69 -23.34 13.22
N ASP A 403 -7.40 -24.63 13.08
CA ASP A 403 -6.06 -25.19 13.17
C ASP A 403 -5.34 -25.03 11.83
N VAL A 404 -4.31 -24.18 11.78
CA VAL A 404 -3.55 -23.93 10.55
C VAL A 404 -2.71 -25.13 10.12
N THR A 405 -2.44 -26.09 11.01
CA THR A 405 -1.64 -27.28 10.71
C THR A 405 -2.48 -28.40 10.11
N THR A 406 -3.73 -28.54 10.55
CA THR A 406 -4.64 -29.58 10.08
C THR A 406 -5.69 -29.07 9.09
N ASN A 407 -5.79 -27.75 8.90
CA ASN A 407 -6.74 -27.09 8.01
C ASN A 407 -8.20 -27.44 8.38
N ARG A 408 -8.53 -27.34 9.67
CA ARG A 408 -9.84 -27.73 10.20
C ARG A 408 -10.36 -26.76 11.24
N TRP A 409 -11.69 -26.62 11.24
CA TRP A 409 -12.44 -25.88 12.23
C TRP A 409 -12.90 -26.77 13.37
N GLU A 410 -12.89 -26.19 14.57
CA GLU A 410 -13.57 -26.66 15.76
C GLU A 410 -14.46 -25.54 16.28
N SER A 411 -15.56 -25.87 16.95
CA SER A 411 -16.62 -24.92 17.29
C SER A 411 -17.14 -25.10 18.71
N SER A 412 -17.46 -24.00 19.40
CA SER A 412 -18.19 -24.11 20.67
C SER A 412 -19.57 -24.76 20.52
N LYS A 413 -20.17 -24.67 19.34
CA LYS A 413 -21.49 -25.27 19.04
C LYS A 413 -21.44 -26.81 18.97
N ASP A 414 -20.27 -27.41 18.77
CA ASP A 414 -20.08 -28.88 18.84
C ASP A 414 -19.53 -29.35 20.20
N GLY A 415 -19.24 -28.43 21.13
CA GLY A 415 -18.74 -28.69 22.47
C GLY A 415 -17.22 -28.89 22.59
N THR A 416 -16.46 -28.71 21.51
CA THR A 416 -14.99 -28.80 21.53
C THR A 416 -14.31 -27.62 22.24
N ILE A 417 -14.90 -26.43 22.16
CA ILE A 417 -14.38 -25.18 22.73
C ILE A 417 -15.45 -24.55 23.63
N ALA A 418 -15.05 -23.86 24.69
CA ALA A 418 -16.00 -23.15 25.53
C ALA A 418 -16.66 -21.98 24.80
N GLU A 419 -17.98 -21.93 24.90
CA GLU A 419 -18.80 -20.86 24.36
C GLU A 419 -18.57 -19.55 25.12
N LEU A 420 -18.59 -18.42 24.39
CA LEU A 420 -18.44 -17.10 25.00
C LEU A 420 -19.59 -16.87 26.00
N PRO A 421 -19.34 -16.30 27.21
CA PRO A 421 -20.37 -16.18 28.23
C PRO A 421 -21.58 -15.34 27.84
N GLU A 422 -21.40 -14.37 26.94
CA GLU A 422 -22.43 -13.45 26.48
C GLU A 422 -22.16 -13.05 25.03
N GLY A 423 -23.22 -13.07 24.21
CA GLY A 423 -23.14 -12.76 22.78
C GLY A 423 -22.79 -11.30 22.54
N ARG A 424 -21.91 -11.04 21.57
CA ARG A 424 -21.44 -9.68 21.27
C ARG A 424 -20.88 -9.50 19.86
N SER A 425 -20.86 -8.27 19.37
CA SER A 425 -20.18 -7.85 18.12
C SER A 425 -19.46 -6.50 18.29
N GLY A 426 -18.56 -6.15 17.36
CA GLY A 426 -17.80 -4.89 17.43
C GLY A 426 -16.89 -4.78 18.67
N HIS A 427 -16.49 -5.91 19.23
CA HIS A 427 -15.65 -6.01 20.43
C HIS A 427 -14.18 -6.19 20.05
N GLY A 428 -13.28 -5.89 20.98
CA GLY A 428 -11.86 -6.15 20.81
C GLY A 428 -11.49 -7.55 21.32
N ALA A 429 -10.64 -8.27 20.59
CA ALA A 429 -10.01 -9.49 21.07
C ALA A 429 -8.53 -9.53 20.72
N CYS A 430 -7.71 -10.07 21.63
CA CYS A 430 -6.32 -10.40 21.34
C CYS A 430 -5.85 -11.58 22.20
N GLY A 431 -4.85 -12.32 21.70
CA GLY A 431 -4.30 -13.50 22.36
C GLY A 431 -2.86 -13.28 22.82
N MET A 432 -2.53 -13.71 24.04
CA MET A 432 -1.16 -13.82 24.51
C MET A 432 -1.05 -14.83 25.65
N ASN A 433 0.10 -15.50 25.76
CA ASN A 433 0.44 -16.39 26.87
C ASN A 433 -0.63 -17.45 27.20
N GLY A 434 -1.19 -18.09 26.17
CA GLY A 434 -2.21 -19.15 26.31
C GLY A 434 -3.60 -18.65 26.73
N LYS A 435 -3.84 -17.33 26.67
CA LYS A 435 -5.11 -16.70 27.01
C LYS A 435 -5.59 -15.77 25.91
N ILE A 436 -6.91 -15.70 25.74
CA ILE A 436 -7.56 -14.71 24.88
C ILE A 436 -8.35 -13.75 25.76
N TYR A 437 -8.17 -12.45 25.51
CA TYR A 437 -8.85 -11.36 26.20
C TYR A 437 -9.89 -10.79 25.24
N VAL A 438 -11.17 -10.87 25.60
CA VAL A 438 -12.31 -10.35 24.85
C VAL A 438 -12.94 -9.23 25.66
N MET A 439 -13.02 -8.02 25.10
CA MET A 439 -13.50 -6.86 25.84
C MET A 439 -14.44 -5.97 25.02
N GLY A 440 -15.39 -5.35 25.71
CA GLY A 440 -16.32 -4.39 25.10
C GLY A 440 -17.25 -4.98 24.03
N GLY A 441 -17.62 -4.13 23.07
CA GLY A 441 -18.56 -4.42 21.98
C GLY A 441 -20.02 -4.18 22.36
N TYR A 442 -20.92 -4.46 21.42
CA TYR A 442 -22.36 -4.49 21.67
C TYR A 442 -22.71 -5.85 22.28
N GLY A 443 -23.00 -5.89 23.59
CA GLY A 443 -23.43 -7.07 24.32
C GLY A 443 -24.95 -7.14 24.48
N GLU A 444 -25.49 -8.33 24.72
CA GLU A 444 -26.92 -8.55 24.97
C GLU A 444 -27.17 -8.87 26.45
N THR A 445 -27.54 -7.85 27.22
CA THR A 445 -27.87 -7.99 28.64
C THR A 445 -29.39 -7.84 28.84
N GLY A 446 -30.06 -8.90 29.31
CA GLY A 446 -31.49 -8.84 29.61
C GLY A 446 -32.42 -8.76 28.39
N GLY A 447 -31.92 -9.08 27.19
CA GLY A 447 -32.66 -9.00 25.93
C GLY A 447 -32.61 -7.63 25.24
N GLU A 448 -31.74 -6.72 25.71
CA GLU A 448 -31.45 -5.45 25.07
C GLU A 448 -29.97 -5.36 24.69
N VAL A 449 -29.69 -4.81 23.50
CA VAL A 449 -28.34 -4.55 23.02
C VAL A 449 -27.79 -3.30 23.68
N GLN A 450 -26.62 -3.42 24.32
CA GLN A 450 -25.96 -2.35 25.06
C GLN A 450 -24.45 -2.33 24.78
N MET A 451 -23.84 -1.16 24.93
CA MET A 451 -22.38 -1.06 24.88
C MET A 451 -21.81 -1.72 26.13
N ALA A 452 -20.89 -2.66 25.95
CA ALA A 452 -20.25 -3.39 27.01
C ALA A 452 -18.88 -2.79 27.38
N TRP A 453 -18.50 -3.04 28.62
CA TRP A 453 -17.20 -2.69 29.22
C TRP A 453 -16.49 -3.90 29.85
N ASP A 454 -17.18 -5.05 29.92
CA ASP A 454 -16.68 -6.24 30.57
C ASP A 454 -15.49 -6.85 29.82
N LEU A 455 -14.67 -7.57 30.57
CA LEU A 455 -13.53 -8.32 30.08
C LEU A 455 -13.73 -9.81 30.35
N PHE A 456 -13.75 -10.62 29.29
CA PHE A 456 -13.77 -12.08 29.36
C PHE A 456 -12.39 -12.61 28.99
N ILE A 457 -11.88 -13.55 29.79
CA ILE A 457 -10.55 -14.15 29.64
C ILE A 457 -10.74 -15.65 29.44
N TYR A 458 -10.45 -16.12 28.24
CA TYR A 458 -10.40 -17.54 27.90
C TYR A 458 -9.05 -18.13 28.29
N ASP A 459 -9.06 -19.29 28.92
CA ASP A 459 -7.87 -20.10 29.20
C ASP A 459 -7.91 -21.34 28.28
N GLU A 460 -6.92 -21.45 27.39
CA GLU A 460 -6.83 -22.54 26.42
C GLU A 460 -6.56 -23.91 27.09
N VAL A 461 -5.85 -23.93 28.22
CA VAL A 461 -5.48 -25.15 28.93
C VAL A 461 -6.70 -25.76 29.62
N THR A 462 -7.50 -24.92 30.28
CA THR A 462 -8.70 -25.39 30.98
C THR A 462 -9.94 -25.40 30.10
N ASN A 463 -9.88 -24.77 28.91
CA ASN A 463 -11.01 -24.54 28.02
C ASN A 463 -12.18 -23.90 28.76
N THR A 464 -11.93 -22.77 29.43
CA THR A 464 -12.95 -22.07 30.23
C THR A 464 -12.78 -20.56 30.15
N TRP A 465 -13.89 -19.85 30.26
CA TRP A 465 -13.92 -18.40 30.40
C TRP A 465 -13.96 -17.97 31.87
N THR A 466 -13.30 -16.85 32.16
CA THR A 466 -13.36 -16.13 33.44
C THR A 466 -13.63 -14.65 33.18
N THR A 467 -14.20 -13.94 34.16
CA THR A 467 -14.43 -12.49 34.06
C THR A 467 -13.28 -11.74 34.72
N GLY A 468 -12.64 -10.86 33.97
CA GLY A 468 -11.62 -9.92 34.45
C GLY A 468 -12.23 -8.61 34.96
N ASN A 469 -11.38 -7.67 35.35
CA ASN A 469 -11.85 -6.33 35.73
C ASN A 469 -12.31 -5.57 34.48
N PRO A 470 -13.49 -4.92 34.50
CA PRO A 470 -14.03 -4.21 33.34
C PRO A 470 -13.23 -2.95 33.01
N MET A 471 -13.31 -2.51 31.76
CA MET A 471 -12.77 -1.24 31.29
C MET A 471 -13.40 -0.05 32.04
N PRO A 472 -12.73 1.12 32.10
CA PRO A 472 -13.27 2.32 32.75
C PRO A 472 -14.57 2.86 32.12
N SER A 473 -14.81 2.57 30.84
CA SER A 473 -16.00 2.96 30.09
C SER A 473 -16.35 1.87 29.09
N ALA A 474 -17.63 1.79 28.71
CA ALA A 474 -18.05 0.94 27.61
C ALA A 474 -17.42 1.41 26.30
N ARG A 475 -17.02 0.46 25.45
CA ARG A 475 -16.28 0.73 24.22
C ARG A 475 -16.65 -0.28 23.13
N VAL A 476 -16.87 0.19 21.91
CA VAL A 476 -17.17 -0.61 20.72
C VAL A 476 -16.35 -0.13 19.53
N GLU A 477 -16.15 -0.98 18.52
CA GLU A 477 -15.49 -0.63 17.25
C GLU A 477 -14.06 -0.07 17.44
N PHE A 478 -13.33 -0.64 18.39
CA PHE A 478 -11.99 -0.25 18.79
C PHE A 478 -10.97 -1.34 18.47
N ALA A 479 -9.68 -0.96 18.39
CA ALA A 479 -8.61 -1.94 18.23
C ALA A 479 -8.15 -2.48 19.59
N ALA A 480 -7.99 -3.81 19.67
CA ALA A 480 -7.37 -4.49 20.81
C ALA A 480 -6.01 -5.05 20.41
N VAL A 481 -4.96 -4.71 21.15
CA VAL A 481 -3.59 -5.19 20.91
C VAL A 481 -3.04 -5.81 22.19
N CYS A 482 -2.50 -7.03 22.08
CA CYS A 482 -1.81 -7.69 23.19
C CYS A 482 -0.31 -7.48 23.04
N ASP A 483 0.35 -7.15 24.14
CA ASP A 483 1.80 -7.04 24.29
C ASP A 483 2.26 -8.12 25.28
N PRO A 484 2.74 -9.26 24.76
CA PRO A 484 3.21 -10.38 25.59
C PRO A 484 4.40 -10.00 26.47
N ASP A 485 5.28 -9.11 26.01
CA ASP A 485 6.55 -8.79 26.66
C ASP A 485 6.34 -7.94 27.90
N ASN A 486 5.40 -6.99 27.86
CA ASN A 486 5.05 -6.17 29.02
C ASN A 486 3.78 -6.67 29.75
N SER A 487 3.18 -7.78 29.31
CA SER A 487 1.94 -8.33 29.88
C SER A 487 0.79 -7.30 29.90
N ARG A 488 0.58 -6.63 28.77
CA ARG A 488 -0.40 -5.55 28.61
C ARG A 488 -1.41 -5.86 27.51
N VAL A 489 -2.62 -5.33 27.68
CA VAL A 489 -3.62 -5.27 26.61
C VAL A 489 -4.04 -3.82 26.40
N TYR A 490 -3.99 -3.36 25.17
CA TYR A 490 -4.31 -1.99 24.77
C TYR A 490 -5.69 -2.00 24.10
N ALA A 491 -6.59 -1.12 24.55
CA ALA A 491 -7.85 -0.83 23.88
C ALA A 491 -7.80 0.61 23.35
N ILE A 492 -7.80 0.76 22.02
CA ILE A 492 -7.39 1.98 21.32
C ILE A 492 -8.56 2.49 20.46
N GLY A 493 -8.98 3.74 20.68
CA GLY A 493 -10.04 4.37 19.86
C GLY A 493 -11.42 3.73 20.02
N GLY A 494 -12.25 3.83 19.00
CA GLY A 494 -13.63 3.36 18.97
C GLY A 494 -14.63 4.39 19.46
N ILE A 495 -15.83 3.89 19.77
CA ILE A 495 -16.94 4.67 20.31
C ILE A 495 -17.10 4.31 21.77
N ILE A 496 -17.18 5.31 22.64
CA ILE A 496 -17.33 5.15 24.08
C ILE A 496 -18.60 5.81 24.59
N ASN A 497 -19.07 5.35 25.74
CA ASN A 497 -20.06 6.08 26.53
C ASN A 497 -19.52 6.21 27.96
N LYS A 498 -19.39 7.46 28.43
CA LYS A 498 -18.82 7.79 29.75
C LYS A 498 -19.89 7.88 30.85
N THR A 499 -21.19 7.86 30.52
CA THR A 499 -22.28 8.12 31.47
C THR A 499 -23.17 6.91 31.71
N ASP A 500 -23.39 6.05 30.72
CA ASP A 500 -24.12 4.78 30.83
C ASP A 500 -23.69 3.74 29.76
N THR A 501 -24.43 2.64 29.64
CA THR A 501 -24.21 1.57 28.65
C THR A 501 -25.13 1.68 27.42
N SER A 502 -25.92 2.75 27.31
CA SER A 502 -26.89 2.94 26.22
C SER A 502 -26.24 3.48 24.95
N LEU A 503 -26.89 3.25 23.80
CA LEU A 503 -26.45 3.80 22.51
C LEU A 503 -26.73 5.30 22.36
N GLN A 504 -27.49 5.92 23.26
CA GLN A 504 -28.00 7.28 23.06
C GLN A 504 -26.96 8.39 23.28
N ASN A 505 -25.83 8.10 23.94
CA ASN A 505 -24.77 9.06 24.27
C ASN A 505 -23.38 8.59 23.82
N ALA A 506 -23.32 7.83 22.72
CA ALA A 506 -22.08 7.28 22.21
C ALA A 506 -21.22 8.39 21.56
N GLU A 507 -19.95 8.50 21.97
CA GLU A 507 -19.00 9.50 21.51
C GLU A 507 -17.76 8.82 20.94
N LEU A 508 -17.25 9.33 19.82
CA LEU A 508 -15.98 8.88 19.28
C LEU A 508 -14.82 9.30 20.18
N THR A 509 -13.80 8.46 20.26
CA THR A 509 -12.63 8.76 21.09
C THR A 509 -11.31 8.50 20.36
N ASN A 510 -10.31 9.29 20.73
CA ASN A 510 -8.89 9.03 20.47
C ASN A 510 -8.19 8.44 21.71
N ASP A 511 -8.92 8.19 22.79
CA ASP A 511 -8.39 7.66 24.05
C ASP A 511 -7.94 6.20 23.92
N MET A 512 -6.89 5.87 24.66
CA MET A 512 -6.38 4.52 24.86
C MET A 512 -6.42 4.15 26.35
N VAL A 513 -6.84 2.92 26.65
CA VAL A 513 -6.75 2.32 28.00
C VAL A 513 -5.94 1.03 27.95
N ILE A 514 -5.12 0.82 28.97
CA ILE A 514 -4.13 -0.25 29.05
C ILE A 514 -4.45 -1.13 30.25
N TYR A 515 -4.69 -2.41 30.02
CA TYR A 515 -4.88 -3.41 31.05
C TYR A 515 -3.54 -4.05 31.41
N ASN A 516 -3.17 -4.00 32.68
CA ASN A 516 -2.04 -4.76 33.20
C ASN A 516 -2.54 -6.13 33.66
N VAL A 517 -2.11 -7.19 32.98
CA VAL A 517 -2.57 -8.55 33.27
C VAL A 517 -2.11 -9.06 34.64
N THR A 518 -0.98 -8.56 35.14
CA THR A 518 -0.44 -8.98 36.45
C THR A 518 -1.25 -8.39 37.61
N THR A 519 -1.64 -7.12 37.50
CA THR A 519 -2.37 -6.43 38.57
C THR A 519 -3.89 -6.45 38.39
N GLY A 520 -4.35 -6.74 37.17
CA GLY A 520 -5.74 -6.63 36.76
C GLY A 520 -6.25 -5.19 36.68
N ALA A 521 -5.38 -4.18 36.66
CA ALA A 521 -5.79 -2.78 36.65
C ALA A 521 -5.79 -2.20 35.23
N TRP A 522 -6.77 -1.35 34.94
CA TRP A 522 -6.79 -0.49 33.75
C TRP A 522 -6.18 0.88 34.07
N THR A 523 -5.31 1.38 33.21
CA THR A 523 -4.73 2.72 33.28
C THR A 523 -4.91 3.46 31.96
N PRO A 524 -5.12 4.79 31.96
CA PRO A 524 -5.11 5.57 30.72
C PRO A 524 -3.71 5.56 30.10
N GLY A 525 -3.63 5.52 28.77
CA GLY A 525 -2.41 5.80 27.99
C GLY A 525 -2.51 7.14 27.27
N THR A 526 -1.43 7.57 26.60
CA THR A 526 -1.48 8.78 25.76
C THR A 526 -2.50 8.63 24.63
N PRO A 527 -3.42 9.60 24.44
CA PRO A 527 -4.41 9.54 23.37
C PRO A 527 -3.78 9.75 21.98
N MET A 528 -4.37 9.14 20.94
CA MET A 528 -4.01 9.37 19.54
C MET A 528 -4.22 10.83 19.14
N ASN A 529 -3.63 11.26 18.02
CA ASN A 529 -3.86 12.59 17.47
C ASN A 529 -5.25 12.71 16.82
N TYR A 530 -5.78 11.61 16.29
CA TYR A 530 -7.06 11.57 15.59
C TYR A 530 -8.10 10.69 16.31
N TYR A 531 -9.36 11.11 16.27
CA TYR A 531 -10.50 10.30 16.70
C TYR A 531 -10.74 9.19 15.68
N ARG A 532 -10.79 7.94 16.13
CA ARG A 532 -10.89 6.77 15.25
C ARG A 532 -11.88 5.77 15.80
N TYR A 533 -12.55 5.06 14.92
CA TYR A 533 -13.38 3.88 15.17
C TYR A 533 -13.28 2.99 13.94
N ASP A 534 -13.62 1.71 14.04
CA ASP A 534 -13.42 0.75 12.94
C ASP A 534 -11.98 0.74 12.38
N LEU A 535 -11.03 0.98 13.28
CA LEU A 535 -9.60 1.01 13.02
C LEU A 535 -8.98 -0.38 13.14
N VAL A 536 -7.85 -0.55 12.47
CA VAL A 536 -6.98 -1.72 12.56
C VAL A 536 -5.70 -1.34 13.27
N ALA A 537 -5.14 -2.29 14.04
CA ALA A 537 -3.89 -2.08 14.75
C ALA A 537 -3.02 -3.34 14.78
N GLY A 538 -1.71 -3.15 14.89
CA GLY A 538 -0.75 -4.25 15.02
C GLY A 538 0.45 -3.85 15.87
N LEU A 539 0.98 -4.80 16.65
CA LEU A 539 2.21 -4.64 17.43
C LEU A 539 3.42 -5.04 16.58
N LEU A 540 4.20 -4.04 16.19
CA LEU A 540 5.45 -4.16 15.43
C LEU A 540 6.63 -4.28 16.39
N ASP A 541 7.44 -5.33 16.21
CA ASP A 541 8.68 -5.60 16.96
C ASP A 541 8.57 -5.57 18.49
N GLY A 542 7.37 -5.74 19.05
CA GLY A 542 7.14 -5.66 20.50
C GLY A 542 7.25 -4.25 21.10
N GLU A 543 7.56 -3.23 20.29
CA GLU A 543 7.87 -1.88 20.75
C GLU A 543 6.87 -0.83 20.25
N THR A 544 6.30 -1.03 19.07
CA THR A 544 5.49 0.00 18.39
C THR A 544 4.11 -0.54 18.02
N ILE A 545 3.04 0.17 18.39
CA ILE A 545 1.69 -0.14 17.89
C ILE A 545 1.39 0.77 16.71
N ILE A 546 1.17 0.20 15.53
CA ILE A 546 0.71 0.96 14.36
C ILE A 546 -0.81 0.87 14.29
N VAL A 547 -1.47 2.00 14.04
CA VAL A 547 -2.92 2.09 13.82
C VAL A 547 -3.21 2.75 12.47
N ALA A 548 -4.19 2.21 11.75
CA ALA A 548 -4.70 2.77 10.50
C ALA A 548 -6.19 2.48 10.37
N GLY A 549 -6.82 3.03 9.32
CA GLY A 549 -8.27 2.94 9.15
C GLY A 549 -9.03 4.00 9.94
N ASN A 550 -10.36 3.92 9.85
CA ASN A 550 -11.26 5.07 9.85
C ASN A 550 -11.04 6.10 10.98
N ALA A 551 -11.10 7.37 10.57
CA ALA A 551 -11.07 8.56 11.40
C ALA A 551 -12.30 9.43 11.11
N TYR A 552 -12.80 10.11 12.15
CA TYR A 552 -14.11 10.80 12.14
C TYR A 552 -14.37 11.75 10.95
N ASP A 553 -13.34 12.42 10.45
CA ASP A 553 -13.45 13.36 9.33
C ASP A 553 -12.87 12.74 8.05
N MET A 554 -13.55 12.96 6.92
CA MET A 554 -13.19 12.38 5.62
C MET A 554 -11.75 12.70 5.13
N PRO A 555 -11.13 13.86 5.46
CA PRO A 555 -9.71 14.10 5.18
C PRO A 555 -8.76 13.21 5.99
N ASP A 556 -9.18 12.75 7.17
CA ASP A 556 -8.35 12.03 8.13
C ASP A 556 -8.50 10.51 8.05
N ALA A 557 -9.46 9.99 7.29
CA ALA A 557 -9.74 8.55 7.19
C ALA A 557 -8.62 7.72 6.53
N ARG A 558 -7.56 8.39 6.03
CA ARG A 558 -6.32 7.77 5.54
C ARG A 558 -5.15 7.85 6.53
N LYS A 559 -5.29 8.61 7.62
CA LYS A 559 -4.17 8.88 8.54
C LYS A 559 -3.66 7.59 9.16
N THR A 560 -2.35 7.47 9.31
CA THR A 560 -1.69 6.37 10.04
C THR A 560 -0.92 6.95 11.21
N GLU A 561 -0.91 6.25 12.35
CA GLU A 561 -0.13 6.67 13.51
C GLU A 561 0.61 5.48 14.12
N ALA A 562 1.76 5.75 14.74
CA ALA A 562 2.54 4.79 15.49
C ALA A 562 2.70 5.25 16.95
N TYR A 563 2.44 4.35 17.89
CA TYR A 563 2.63 4.55 19.31
C TYR A 563 3.89 3.85 19.79
N SER A 564 4.86 4.61 20.30
CA SER A 564 6.03 4.08 21.00
C SER A 564 5.62 3.66 22.42
N ILE A 565 5.74 2.37 22.74
CA ILE A 565 5.40 1.85 24.08
C ILE A 565 6.38 2.39 25.14
N THR A 566 7.65 2.57 24.78
CA THR A 566 8.68 3.06 25.70
C THR A 566 8.54 4.54 26.01
N ASP A 567 8.18 5.34 25.00
CA ASP A 567 8.08 6.80 25.13
C ASP A 567 6.67 7.27 25.51
N ASP A 568 5.68 6.37 25.47
CA ASP A 568 4.26 6.67 25.67
C ASP A 568 3.81 7.84 24.77
N ALA A 569 4.16 7.77 23.49
CA ALA A 569 3.99 8.88 22.55
C ALA A 569 3.56 8.41 21.15
N TRP A 570 2.67 9.18 20.53
CA TRP A 570 2.22 8.96 19.16
C TRP A 570 3.03 9.77 18.15
N THR A 571 3.31 9.17 17.01
CA THR A 571 3.91 9.79 15.82
C THR A 571 2.99 9.60 14.63
N ILE A 572 2.76 10.66 13.86
CA ILE A 572 1.99 10.59 12.61
C ILE A 572 2.89 10.00 11.52
N LEU A 573 2.39 8.99 10.82
CA LEU A 573 3.05 8.31 9.70
C LEU A 573 2.43 8.73 8.37
N ASP A 574 2.91 8.13 7.28
CA ASP A 574 2.34 8.35 5.94
C ASP A 574 0.89 7.85 5.83
N ASP A 575 0.11 8.51 4.99
CA ASP A 575 -1.31 8.22 4.82
C ASP A 575 -1.50 6.94 3.98
N LEU A 576 -2.50 6.12 4.33
CA LEU A 576 -3.01 5.07 3.45
C LEU A 576 -3.28 5.62 2.06
N THR A 577 -3.07 4.82 1.04
CA THR A 577 -3.31 5.21 -0.35
C THR A 577 -4.80 5.39 -0.66
N VAL A 578 -5.66 4.66 0.07
CA VAL A 578 -7.12 4.75 -0.03
C VAL A 578 -7.78 4.87 1.35
N VAL A 579 -8.99 5.43 1.39
CA VAL A 579 -9.80 5.47 2.62
C VAL A 579 -10.27 4.06 2.94
N ARG A 580 -10.08 3.63 4.20
CA ARG A 580 -10.53 2.32 4.69
C ARG A 580 -11.25 2.45 6.01
N ALA A 581 -12.49 1.98 6.05
CA ALA A 581 -13.20 1.65 7.29
C ALA A 581 -13.42 0.15 7.37
N THR A 582 -13.50 -0.41 8.58
CA THR A 582 -13.94 -1.79 8.83
C THR A 582 -13.12 -2.85 8.06
N ALA A 583 -11.84 -2.53 7.86
CA ALA A 583 -10.87 -3.34 7.12
C ALA A 583 -10.26 -4.45 7.99
N ALA A 584 -9.54 -5.37 7.34
CA ALA A 584 -8.69 -6.34 8.02
C ALA A 584 -7.24 -5.83 8.03
N GLY A 585 -6.53 -5.92 9.15
CA GLY A 585 -5.14 -5.50 9.23
C GLY A 585 -4.29 -6.37 10.13
N GLY A 586 -2.97 -6.32 9.96
CA GLY A 586 -2.07 -7.18 10.72
C GLY A 586 -0.61 -6.95 10.41
N ILE A 587 0.24 -7.61 11.19
CA ILE A 587 1.70 -7.56 11.03
C ILE A 587 2.15 -8.77 10.23
N MET A 588 2.51 -8.55 8.99
CA MET A 588 3.11 -9.54 8.11
C MET A 588 4.61 -9.67 8.42
N ASN A 589 5.13 -10.90 8.40
CA ASN A 589 6.55 -11.21 8.65
C ASN A 589 7.18 -10.63 9.93
N SER A 590 6.36 -10.28 10.92
CA SER A 590 6.76 -9.60 12.16
C SER A 590 7.19 -8.13 12.00
N ASP A 591 7.35 -7.62 10.77
CA ASP A 591 7.96 -6.32 10.50
C ASP A 591 7.15 -5.38 9.58
N VAL A 592 6.12 -5.87 8.89
CA VAL A 592 5.35 -5.08 7.92
C VAL A 592 3.88 -4.98 8.33
N PHE A 593 3.38 -3.78 8.57
CA PHE A 593 1.95 -3.58 8.82
C PHE A 593 1.17 -3.49 7.51
N CYS A 594 0.12 -4.29 7.34
CA CYS A 594 -0.72 -4.24 6.14
C CYS A 594 -2.20 -4.16 6.46
N VAL A 595 -2.97 -3.64 5.50
CA VAL A 595 -4.43 -3.45 5.59
C VAL A 595 -5.09 -3.87 4.29
N ALA A 596 -6.19 -4.63 4.39
CA ALA A 596 -6.92 -5.24 3.29
C ALA A 596 -8.43 -5.01 3.40
N GLY A 597 -9.07 -4.80 2.26
CA GLY A 597 -10.50 -4.57 2.12
C GLY A 597 -11.01 -3.36 2.90
N GLY A 598 -12.24 -3.45 3.38
CA GLY A 598 -12.92 -2.38 4.09
C GLY A 598 -13.75 -1.46 3.19
N PHE A 599 -14.67 -0.72 3.81
CA PHE A 599 -15.57 0.18 3.13
C PHE A 599 -14.86 1.50 2.76
N ASN A 600 -15.00 1.92 1.51
CA ASN A 600 -14.58 3.23 1.05
C ASN A 600 -15.79 4.18 1.02
N LEU A 601 -15.86 5.08 2.01
CA LEU A 601 -16.98 6.03 2.19
C LEU A 601 -17.14 7.05 1.04
N VAL A 602 -16.16 7.17 0.14
CA VAL A 602 -16.11 8.20 -0.91
C VAL A 602 -16.72 7.72 -2.23
N ALA A 603 -16.90 6.41 -2.44
CA ALA A 603 -17.44 5.87 -3.68
C ALA A 603 -18.56 4.86 -3.40
N ALA A 604 -19.73 5.07 -4.01
CA ALA A 604 -20.83 4.10 -4.01
C ALA A 604 -20.47 2.71 -4.63
N TYR A 605 -19.23 2.56 -5.11
CA TYR A 605 -18.63 1.35 -5.69
C TYR A 605 -17.12 1.29 -5.42
N GLY A 606 -16.68 1.57 -4.18
CA GLY A 606 -15.27 1.42 -3.81
C GLY A 606 -14.76 -0.02 -3.95
N ARG A 607 -13.48 -0.16 -4.33
CA ARG A 607 -12.78 -1.45 -4.43
C ARG A 607 -12.49 -2.03 -3.02
N GLU A 608 -13.48 -2.73 -2.45
CA GLU A 608 -13.39 -3.44 -1.15
C GLU A 608 -12.45 -4.66 -1.18
N ASP A 609 -11.71 -4.84 -2.26
CA ASP A 609 -10.75 -5.92 -2.48
C ASP A 609 -9.28 -5.47 -2.41
N THR A 610 -9.04 -4.16 -2.31
CA THR A 610 -7.67 -3.60 -2.29
C THR A 610 -6.88 -4.01 -1.05
N PHE A 611 -5.56 -4.08 -1.18
CA PHE A 611 -4.63 -4.48 -0.14
C PHE A 611 -3.37 -3.62 -0.22
N GLU A 612 -2.85 -3.14 0.91
CA GLU A 612 -1.64 -2.31 0.96
C GLU A 612 -0.82 -2.58 2.22
N CYS A 613 0.50 -2.37 2.13
CA CYS A 613 1.45 -2.63 3.21
C CYS A 613 2.36 -1.42 3.44
N PHE A 614 2.63 -1.09 4.69
CA PHE A 614 3.53 -0.02 5.11
C PHE A 614 4.96 -0.53 5.23
N ASN A 615 5.89 0.05 4.47
CA ASN A 615 7.29 -0.39 4.43
C ASN A 615 8.20 0.31 5.46
N GLY A 616 7.63 1.05 6.41
CA GLY A 616 8.37 1.91 7.35
C GLY A 616 8.50 3.37 6.91
N SER A 617 8.12 3.73 5.69
CA SER A 617 8.15 5.12 5.18
C SER A 617 6.88 5.53 4.46
N TYR A 618 6.32 4.67 3.61
CA TYR A 618 5.11 4.93 2.85
C TYR A 618 4.33 3.64 2.59
N TRP A 619 3.06 3.79 2.22
CA TRP A 619 2.18 2.66 1.88
C TRP A 619 2.40 2.19 0.44
N ILE A 620 2.52 0.87 0.28
CA ILE A 620 2.67 0.21 -1.02
C ILE A 620 1.41 -0.62 -1.29
N PRO A 621 0.60 -0.23 -2.29
CA PRO A 621 -0.49 -1.07 -2.80
C PRO A 621 0.06 -2.39 -3.32
N GLN A 622 -0.61 -3.47 -2.95
CA GLN A 622 -0.24 -4.82 -3.33
C GLN A 622 -1.05 -5.25 -4.55
N HIS A 623 -0.41 -5.99 -5.46
CA HIS A 623 -1.07 -6.52 -6.65
C HIS A 623 -2.11 -7.60 -6.36
N SER A 624 -2.07 -8.19 -5.16
CA SER A 624 -3.01 -9.23 -4.74
C SER A 624 -4.23 -8.64 -4.06
N LEU A 625 -5.38 -8.75 -4.72
CA LEU A 625 -6.67 -8.35 -4.21
C LEU A 625 -7.32 -9.47 -3.36
N LEU A 626 -8.10 -9.11 -2.34
CA LEU A 626 -8.98 -10.05 -1.64
C LEU A 626 -9.88 -10.74 -2.65
N LYS A 627 -10.09 -12.05 -2.49
CA LYS A 627 -10.90 -12.83 -3.43
C LYS A 627 -12.38 -12.52 -3.28
N VAL A 628 -12.81 -12.24 -2.05
CA VAL A 628 -14.16 -11.76 -1.76
C VAL A 628 -14.03 -10.35 -1.18
N PRO A 629 -14.26 -9.30 -2.01
CA PRO A 629 -14.33 -7.91 -1.55
C PRO A 629 -15.35 -7.81 -0.42
N ARG A 630 -14.92 -7.28 0.73
CA ARG A 630 -15.77 -7.21 1.93
C ARG A 630 -15.27 -6.19 2.95
N ASN A 631 -16.16 -5.86 3.87
CA ASN A 631 -15.94 -4.94 4.99
C ASN A 631 -16.46 -5.59 6.30
N ASN A 632 -16.44 -4.88 7.44
CA ASN A 632 -16.85 -5.43 8.75
C ASN A 632 -16.15 -6.74 9.14
N MET A 633 -14.89 -6.88 8.71
CA MET A 633 -14.10 -8.09 8.88
C MET A 633 -13.44 -8.15 10.26
N ALA A 634 -13.24 -9.37 10.76
CA ALA A 634 -12.18 -9.60 11.74
C ALA A 634 -10.83 -9.79 11.03
N SER A 635 -9.76 -9.51 11.76
CA SER A 635 -8.39 -9.76 11.31
C SER A 635 -7.56 -10.48 12.36
N ALA A 636 -6.66 -11.33 11.89
CA ALA A 636 -5.72 -12.05 12.73
C ALA A 636 -4.35 -12.11 12.07
N THR A 637 -3.31 -12.12 12.90
CA THR A 637 -1.93 -12.34 12.49
C THR A 637 -1.40 -13.61 13.12
N LEU A 638 -0.91 -14.55 12.31
CA LEU A 638 -0.31 -15.79 12.79
C LEU A 638 0.80 -16.26 11.83
N ASN A 639 1.98 -16.56 12.37
CA ASN A 639 3.15 -17.06 11.63
C ASN A 639 3.53 -16.13 10.45
N GLY A 640 3.51 -14.82 10.67
CA GLY A 640 3.82 -13.81 9.65
C GLY A 640 2.76 -13.64 8.56
N GLN A 641 1.59 -14.28 8.70
CA GLN A 641 0.49 -14.22 7.74
C GLN A 641 -0.67 -13.40 8.28
N ILE A 642 -1.40 -12.75 7.38
CA ILE A 642 -2.61 -11.99 7.68
C ILE A 642 -3.83 -12.81 7.26
N TYR A 643 -4.85 -12.81 8.11
CA TYR A 643 -6.11 -13.47 7.86
C TYR A 643 -7.23 -12.42 7.81
N ALA A 644 -8.02 -12.44 6.74
CA ALA A 644 -9.23 -11.66 6.57
C ALA A 644 -10.45 -12.57 6.77
N ILE A 645 -11.30 -12.25 7.73
CA ILE A 645 -12.23 -13.21 8.31
C ILE A 645 -13.66 -12.66 8.33
N ALA A 646 -14.57 -13.40 7.70
CA ALA A 646 -16.00 -13.09 7.62
C ALA A 646 -16.24 -11.65 7.15
N GLY A 647 -17.34 -11.00 7.55
CA GLY A 647 -17.67 -9.62 7.18
C GLY A 647 -18.76 -9.53 6.10
N ASP A 648 -19.09 -8.32 5.66
CA ASP A 648 -20.18 -8.10 4.71
C ASP A 648 -19.67 -7.94 3.29
N LYS A 649 -20.39 -8.54 2.34
CA LYS A 649 -20.09 -8.44 0.91
C LYS A 649 -21.31 -8.02 0.13
N VAL A 650 -21.07 -7.44 -1.04
CA VAL A 650 -22.13 -7.14 -2.01
C VAL A 650 -22.42 -8.38 -2.85
N ASP A 651 -23.66 -8.88 -2.81
CA ASP A 651 -24.19 -9.87 -3.76
C ASP A 651 -24.83 -9.16 -4.95
N SER A 652 -24.25 -9.33 -6.14
CA SER A 652 -24.68 -8.75 -7.41
C SER A 652 -25.38 -9.75 -8.34
N SER A 653 -25.70 -10.96 -7.86
CA SER A 653 -26.37 -12.00 -8.66
C SER A 653 -27.83 -11.65 -9.02
N GLY A 654 -28.43 -10.71 -8.29
CA GLY A 654 -29.79 -10.21 -8.50
C GLY A 654 -29.88 -8.92 -9.33
N PRO A 655 -31.11 -8.48 -9.68
CA PRO A 655 -31.34 -7.24 -10.44
C PRO A 655 -30.98 -5.96 -9.66
N GLN A 656 -30.75 -6.06 -8.35
CA GLN A 656 -30.27 -5.00 -7.47
C GLN A 656 -29.21 -5.60 -6.53
N PRO A 657 -28.05 -4.95 -6.34
CA PRO A 657 -27.05 -5.41 -5.39
C PRO A 657 -27.61 -5.40 -3.96
N THR A 658 -27.31 -6.43 -3.18
CA THR A 658 -27.70 -6.53 -1.76
C THR A 658 -26.51 -6.84 -0.88
N LEU A 659 -26.44 -6.21 0.29
CA LEU A 659 -25.44 -6.56 1.31
C LEU A 659 -25.81 -7.91 1.93
N VAL A 660 -24.84 -8.83 2.02
CA VAL A 660 -25.01 -10.14 2.64
C VAL A 660 -23.82 -10.45 3.56
N ILE A 661 -24.11 -11.09 4.68
CA ILE A 661 -23.08 -11.50 5.64
C ILE A 661 -22.31 -12.71 5.08
N SER A 662 -21.00 -12.55 4.96
CA SER A 662 -20.06 -13.54 4.47
C SER A 662 -19.49 -14.39 5.61
N ASN A 663 -19.16 -15.64 5.28
CA ASN A 663 -18.34 -16.52 6.10
C ASN A 663 -16.95 -16.77 5.47
N ALA A 664 -16.58 -15.97 4.47
CA ALA A 664 -15.31 -16.13 3.75
C ALA A 664 -14.13 -16.05 4.71
N PHE A 665 -13.19 -16.98 4.55
CA PHE A 665 -11.96 -17.01 5.32
C PHE A 665 -10.78 -17.04 4.36
N GLU A 666 -10.00 -15.97 4.35
CA GLU A 666 -8.87 -15.83 3.44
C GLU A 666 -7.60 -15.52 4.21
N ARG A 667 -6.49 -16.05 3.72
CA ARG A 667 -5.15 -15.68 4.20
C ARG A 667 -4.33 -15.05 3.10
N TYR A 668 -3.52 -14.07 3.47
CA TYR A 668 -2.42 -13.63 2.64
C TYR A 668 -1.14 -14.30 3.16
N PRO A 669 -0.57 -15.27 2.41
CA PRO A 669 0.74 -15.79 2.71
C PRO A 669 1.78 -14.74 2.31
N HIS A 670 2.73 -14.47 3.19
CA HIS A 670 3.99 -13.90 2.76
C HIS A 670 5.08 -14.81 3.30
N SER A 671 6.02 -15.19 2.45
CA SER A 671 7.13 -16.02 2.90
C SER A 671 7.90 -15.23 3.96
N PRO A 672 8.15 -15.77 5.16
CA PRO A 672 9.12 -15.16 6.05
C PRO A 672 10.46 -15.12 5.32
N ILE A 673 11.15 -13.98 5.39
CA ILE A 673 12.61 -13.99 5.38
C ILE A 673 12.96 -14.66 6.72
N PRO A 674 13.59 -15.84 6.79
CA PRO A 674 13.89 -16.43 8.09
C PRO A 674 14.98 -15.62 8.78
N ASP A 675 14.62 -14.98 9.89
CA ASP A 675 15.58 -14.54 10.90
C ASP A 675 16.29 -15.75 11.50
N GLY A 676 17.60 -15.60 11.66
CA GLY A 676 18.55 -16.69 11.73
C GLY A 676 18.57 -17.50 13.03
N VAL A 677 19.21 -18.66 12.90
CA VAL A 677 20.07 -19.34 13.88
C VAL A 677 20.19 -18.62 15.23
N VAL A 678 19.56 -19.18 16.26
CA VAL A 678 19.91 -18.88 17.65
C VAL A 678 21.34 -19.38 17.88
N GLU A 679 22.29 -18.46 18.01
CA GLU A 679 23.63 -18.79 18.49
C GLU A 679 23.55 -19.17 19.98
N GLU A 680 23.77 -20.45 20.27
CA GLU A 680 24.24 -20.89 21.58
C GLU A 680 25.70 -20.41 21.76
N PRO A 681 26.09 -19.91 22.95
CA PRO A 681 27.42 -19.38 23.16
C PRO A 681 28.45 -20.52 23.17
N VAL A 682 29.23 -20.64 22.10
CA VAL A 682 30.33 -21.59 22.04
C VAL A 682 31.53 -21.03 22.79
N GLU A 683 31.94 -21.72 23.85
CA GLU A 683 33.20 -21.51 24.55
C GLU A 683 34.37 -21.40 23.55
N ALA A 684 35.18 -20.36 23.71
CA ALA A 684 36.36 -20.15 22.90
C ALA A 684 37.37 -21.30 23.08
N VAL A 685 37.35 -22.27 22.17
CA VAL A 685 38.49 -23.15 21.92
C VAL A 685 39.33 -22.50 20.82
N ALA A 686 40.35 -21.75 21.26
CA ALA A 686 41.40 -21.27 20.39
C ALA A 686 42.24 -22.46 19.90
N ASP A 687 42.51 -22.52 18.60
CA ASP A 687 43.65 -23.28 18.10
C ASP A 687 44.32 -22.50 16.96
N ALA A 688 45.53 -22.04 17.22
CA ALA A 688 46.50 -21.65 16.21
C ALA A 688 47.85 -22.24 16.63
N PRO A 689 48.51 -23.03 15.77
CA PRO A 689 49.75 -23.70 16.12
C PRO A 689 50.92 -22.75 15.90
N THR A 690 51.94 -22.79 16.78
CA THR A 690 53.33 -22.55 16.38
C THR A 690 54.30 -23.16 17.39
N ASP A 691 55.42 -23.60 16.84
CA ASP A 691 56.44 -24.50 17.36
C ASP A 691 57.25 -24.02 18.59
N ALA A 692 57.81 -25.05 19.25
CA ALA A 692 59.15 -25.17 19.83
C ALA A 692 59.50 -24.56 21.21
N GLU A 693 59.68 -25.50 22.14
CA GLU A 693 60.79 -25.71 23.08
C GLU A 693 61.16 -24.68 24.19
N VAL A 694 61.52 -25.29 25.34
CA VAL A 694 62.48 -24.88 26.39
C VAL A 694 61.92 -24.33 27.73
N GLU A 695 62.03 -25.21 28.73
CA GLU A 695 62.47 -25.09 30.15
C GLU A 695 62.03 -23.93 31.09
N ASP A 696 61.74 -24.39 32.32
CA ASP A 696 61.97 -23.77 33.65
C ASP A 696 61.10 -22.61 34.18
N MET A 697 60.41 -22.90 35.29
CA MET A 697 60.06 -21.98 36.38
C MET A 697 61.35 -21.42 37.04
N PRO A 698 61.38 -20.26 37.78
CA PRO A 698 60.35 -19.83 38.76
C PRO A 698 60.22 -18.30 39.10
N ALA A 699 59.25 -18.03 39.99
CA ALA A 699 59.26 -17.07 41.13
C ALA A 699 59.08 -15.54 40.96
N GLU A 700 58.23 -15.03 41.89
CA GLU A 700 58.22 -13.72 42.58
C GLU A 700 57.79 -12.44 41.83
N VAL A 701 56.74 -11.75 42.34
CA VAL A 701 56.82 -10.60 43.29
C VAL A 701 55.41 -9.98 43.43
N ARG A 702 54.89 -9.86 44.67
CA ARG A 702 53.94 -8.82 45.11
C ARG A 702 54.72 -7.69 45.78
N PRO A 703 54.20 -6.45 45.78
CA PRO A 703 53.62 -5.85 46.99
C PRO A 703 52.26 -5.15 46.69
N ASP A 704 51.23 -5.24 47.54
CA ASP A 704 50.93 -4.39 48.73
C ASP A 704 50.75 -2.89 48.36
N ALA A 705 49.76 -2.10 48.81
CA ALA A 705 48.76 -2.21 49.87
C ALA A 705 47.85 -0.93 49.92
N VAL A 706 46.58 -1.09 50.37
CA VAL A 706 45.86 -0.26 51.40
C VAL A 706 45.45 1.20 51.00
N SER A 707 44.29 1.81 51.32
CA SER A 707 43.29 1.73 52.42
C SER A 707 41.95 2.45 52.08
N ASP A 708 40.85 1.90 52.61
CA ASP A 708 39.74 2.51 53.40
C ASP A 708 38.86 3.72 52.94
N ILE A 709 37.58 3.42 52.58
CA ILE A 709 36.23 3.75 53.18
C ILE A 709 36.16 4.85 54.31
N PRO A 710 35.01 5.51 54.74
CA PRO A 710 33.58 5.58 54.31
C PRO A 710 32.80 6.94 54.41
N THR A 711 31.57 6.92 53.85
CA THR A 711 30.22 7.47 54.25
C THR A 711 30.00 8.86 54.88
N HIS A 712 28.89 9.53 54.48
CA HIS A 712 27.93 10.13 55.44
C HIS A 712 26.52 10.39 54.85
N GLU A 713 25.50 10.07 55.65
CA GLU A 713 24.05 10.35 55.53
C GLU A 713 23.61 11.74 56.05
N ASP A 714 22.37 12.09 55.67
CA ASP A 714 21.31 12.91 56.30
C ASP A 714 21.30 14.46 56.24
N VAL A 715 20.14 15.03 55.90
CA VAL A 715 19.17 15.67 56.84
C VAL A 715 17.90 16.20 56.09
N VAL A 716 16.75 16.02 56.75
CA VAL A 716 15.36 16.42 56.46
C VAL A 716 15.06 17.89 56.84
N GLN A 717 14.11 18.58 56.17
CA GLN A 717 13.15 19.49 56.85
C GLN A 717 11.88 19.84 56.03
N ASP A 718 10.73 19.66 56.70
CA ASP A 718 9.35 20.07 56.41
C ASP A 718 9.12 21.60 56.45
N VAL A 719 8.13 22.11 55.69
CA VAL A 719 7.23 23.22 56.12
C VAL A 719 5.83 23.06 55.49
N THR A 720 4.81 23.25 56.33
CA THR A 720 3.35 23.12 56.17
C THR A 720 2.59 24.43 55.90
N GLY A 721 1.36 24.32 55.34
CA GLY A 721 0.17 25.19 55.53
C GLY A 721 0.01 26.39 54.57
N ASP A 722 -1.16 26.94 54.23
CA ASP A 722 -2.59 26.67 54.49
C ASP A 722 -3.44 27.71 53.69
N GLU A 723 -4.73 27.45 53.47
CA GLU A 723 -5.90 28.36 53.20
C GLU A 723 -6.02 29.18 51.87
N VAL A 724 -7.01 28.96 50.99
CA VAL A 724 -8.46 29.34 50.94
C VAL A 724 -8.73 30.85 50.63
N GLU A 725 -9.33 31.17 49.47
CA GLU A 725 -10.58 31.96 49.34
C GLU A 725 -11.06 32.20 47.89
N GLU A 726 -12.36 32.53 47.80
CA GLU A 726 -13.31 32.58 46.68
C GLU A 726 -13.10 33.67 45.62
N GLY A 727 -13.76 33.50 44.45
CA GLY A 727 -14.09 34.61 43.54
C GLY A 727 -14.87 34.17 42.30
N LYS A 728 -16.19 34.38 42.32
CA LYS A 728 -17.09 34.38 41.13
C LYS A 728 -16.89 35.66 40.31
N GLU A 729 -17.04 35.61 38.98
CA GLU A 729 -18.05 36.36 38.20
C GLU A 729 -17.85 36.27 36.66
N GLU A 730 -18.97 35.95 36.01
CA GLU A 730 -19.58 36.51 34.78
C GLU A 730 -18.90 36.57 33.39
N GLU A 731 -19.65 35.95 32.45
CA GLU A 731 -20.08 36.39 31.11
C GLU A 731 -19.24 37.39 30.30
N GLY A 732 -18.97 36.99 29.05
CA GLY A 732 -18.57 37.91 27.99
C GLY A 732 -18.26 37.20 26.68
N GLY A 733 -19.29 36.83 25.92
CA GLY A 733 -19.13 36.44 24.53
C GLY A 733 -18.67 37.62 23.66
N CYS A 734 -17.87 37.33 22.63
CA CYS A 734 -17.82 38.13 21.42
C CYS A 734 -17.21 37.31 20.28
N SER A 735 -18.04 37.05 19.28
CA SER A 735 -17.63 36.72 17.92
C SER A 735 -16.93 37.93 17.28
N CYS A 736 -15.99 37.68 16.38
CA CYS A 736 -15.86 38.50 15.18
C CYS A 736 -15.03 37.78 14.11
N SER A 737 -15.71 37.44 13.03
CA SER A 737 -15.18 37.19 11.69
C SER A 737 -14.35 38.38 11.22
N ILE A 738 -13.37 38.14 10.34
CA ILE A 738 -13.12 38.98 9.16
C ILE A 738 -12.26 38.19 8.16
N ALA A 739 -12.83 38.06 6.97
CA ALA A 739 -12.16 37.77 5.72
C ALA A 739 -11.41 39.02 5.25
N ILE A 740 -10.17 38.87 4.75
CA ILE A 740 -9.72 39.22 3.38
C ILE A 740 -8.60 38.26 3.03
#